data_AF-A0A177Q0X5-F1
#
_entry.id   AF-A0A177Q0X5-F1
#
_cell.length_a   1.000
_cell.length_b   1.000
_cell.length_c   1.000
_cell.angle_alpha   90.00
_cell.angle_beta   90.00
_cell.angle_gamma   90.00
#
_symmetry.space_group_name_H-M   'P 1'
#
loop_
_entity.id
_entity.type
_entity.pdbx_description
1 polymer ?
#
loop_
_entity_poly.entity_id
_entity_poly.type
_entity_poly.pdbx_seq_one_letter_code
_entity_poly.pdbx_strand_id
1 'polypeptide(L)'
;MAEQTILPSGIVTFVFTDIEGSTRMLRRLGERYSELQDRQREILRAAWRRHGGVELSTEGDGCFVAFSDTTAALLACAEGQQRLGREDWPADGVVRVRMGVHCGVAAPRHGDYVALAVNQASRIMTAAHGGQVLATSDIVERFVSRAGVELRSLGHYRIRDFEDPVDLWQLTGDGLEEELRAVRALPAEGHNLVAPPNRFIGRESESARLAVLIGAGRVVTVAGPGGVGKTRLATEVCLSLAGDWEDGAWAVDVGSVEESAVTDSIARAVGARVSGGGGWPDVIDHLRTRRTLLLLESAEVHIDRCAQLASELIHACPGLGILVTSREPLQIAGERVLHLGPLPLPDLRPSGDGAVPSPSVALFRERAQALDVPLADDEATTELIAAICRRLDGLPLALEIAAARSATLDLTSILRGLDDVFRLLQSHDRSLPERHRTAQALLDWSYRLLSRDERAALRRLSLFGGSFSLESGVAAISDGTISADRAPELVWALVDQSLLNVDLTASATRYRFLETVRQYGRRLPPENDDVEAAASRLGAWFLATLSLDRPRDKAWIGDVASELDNLRSLISSEPMRASEDAQHLVCVIGRYHDMAQTYRAGIDELQRLVGAMRSESPARVAMLATLADLHLRLGEAAAATSLLAEAAIIREKTGTPPWDEVGFERSSGEVAIRVGESLRAADIARETLRRPLSFQAQARMSNLLGLACSASGDLPGAMQAFQRERDGYEAAGDVGSLPGAEGNVAEIAMRVGDFATAARHQQVCLELAVELEQPVLAAYSLIVAAQLSAAGGDNFQALQLLVRAGATLDETGQRLYDDDLRAFEKLRDSLTNTLGFHDSATAIRTGANLNLLEAATIANGIFSNKVAG
;
A
#
# COMPACT_ATOMS: atom_id res chain seq x y z
N MET A 1 42.70 -70.07 13.36
CA MET A 1 41.25 -70.24 13.61
C MET A 1 40.62 -68.90 13.29
N ALA A 2 39.79 -68.81 12.25
CA ALA A 2 39.09 -67.57 11.91
C ALA A 2 38.04 -67.29 12.99
N GLU A 3 38.03 -66.09 13.54
CA GLU A 3 36.95 -65.62 14.43
C GLU A 3 35.62 -65.79 13.69
N GLN A 4 34.72 -66.62 14.21
CA GLN A 4 33.34 -66.65 13.74
C GLN A 4 32.69 -65.34 14.18
N THR A 5 32.54 -64.39 13.26
CA THR A 5 31.79 -63.15 13.51
C THR A 5 30.36 -63.51 13.89
N ILE A 6 29.98 -63.23 15.14
CA ILE A 6 28.65 -63.53 15.66
C ILE A 6 27.69 -62.45 15.12
N LEU A 7 26.70 -62.86 14.34
CA LEU A 7 25.67 -61.96 13.82
C LEU A 7 24.61 -61.65 14.90
N PRO A 8 24.18 -60.38 15.03
CA PRO A 8 23.05 -60.00 15.89
C PRO A 8 21.78 -60.85 15.67
N SER A 9 20.96 -61.02 16.70
CA SER A 9 19.65 -61.68 16.57
C SER A 9 18.66 -61.06 17.55
N GLY A 10 17.37 -61.09 17.21
CA GLY A 10 16.32 -60.37 17.93
C GLY A 10 15.92 -59.13 17.15
N ILE A 11 15.85 -57.97 17.80
CA ILE A 11 15.70 -56.69 17.10
C ILE A 11 17.07 -56.28 16.59
N VAL A 12 17.23 -56.23 15.27
CA VAL A 12 18.49 -55.88 14.61
C VAL A 12 18.29 -54.60 13.82
N THR A 13 19.26 -53.70 13.90
CA THR A 13 19.27 -52.44 13.14
C THR A 13 20.13 -52.61 11.90
N PHE A 14 19.53 -52.40 10.74
CA PHE A 14 20.16 -52.54 9.43
C PHE A 14 20.48 -51.16 8.85
N VAL A 15 21.69 -51.04 8.30
CA VAL A 15 22.17 -49.86 7.58
C VAL A 15 22.51 -50.26 6.15
N PHE A 16 21.88 -49.59 5.19
CA PHE A 16 22.27 -49.65 3.78
C PHE A 16 22.88 -48.33 3.35
N THR A 17 23.95 -48.41 2.54
CA THR A 17 24.59 -47.24 1.96
C THR A 17 24.70 -47.37 0.45
N ASP A 18 24.83 -46.24 -0.26
CA ASP A 18 25.09 -46.17 -1.70
C ASP A 18 25.73 -44.82 -2.06
N ILE A 19 26.53 -44.71 -3.14
CA ILE A 19 27.10 -43.43 -3.57
C ILE A 19 26.15 -42.75 -4.57
N GLU A 20 25.75 -41.52 -4.27
CA GLU A 20 24.88 -40.76 -5.18
C GLU A 20 25.63 -40.46 -6.49
N GLY A 21 25.07 -40.92 -7.62
CA GLY A 21 25.63 -40.69 -8.94
C GLY A 21 26.85 -41.55 -9.29
N SER A 22 27.05 -42.68 -8.61
CA SER A 22 28.16 -43.62 -8.82
C SER A 22 28.40 -44.01 -10.29
N THR A 23 27.34 -44.26 -11.07
CA THR A 23 27.44 -44.58 -12.50
C THR A 23 28.05 -43.43 -13.32
N ARG A 24 27.71 -42.17 -12.99
CA ARG A 24 28.29 -40.98 -13.65
C ARG A 24 29.76 -40.84 -13.28
N MET A 25 30.08 -41.09 -12.01
CA MET A 25 31.44 -41.02 -11.49
C MET A 25 32.34 -42.10 -12.12
N LEU A 26 31.84 -43.33 -12.26
CA LEU A 26 32.51 -44.44 -12.95
C LEU A 26 32.77 -44.11 -14.43
N ARG A 27 31.79 -43.55 -15.14
CA ARG A 27 31.99 -43.13 -16.56
C ARG A 27 33.04 -42.03 -16.70
N ARG A 28 33.11 -41.10 -15.73
CA ARG A 28 34.06 -39.97 -15.76
C ARG A 28 35.47 -40.39 -15.36
N LEU A 29 35.60 -41.23 -14.33
CA LEU A 29 36.89 -41.57 -13.71
C LEU A 29 37.51 -42.85 -14.28
N GLY A 30 36.73 -43.69 -14.96
CA GLY A 30 37.21 -44.95 -15.53
C GLY A 30 37.84 -45.85 -14.46
N GLU A 31 39.05 -46.34 -14.71
CA GLU A 31 39.78 -47.22 -13.80
C GLU A 31 40.10 -46.57 -12.44
N ARG A 32 40.18 -45.24 -12.34
CA ARG A 32 40.44 -44.52 -11.07
C ARG A 32 39.27 -44.53 -10.10
N TYR A 33 38.09 -45.02 -10.53
CA TYR A 33 36.93 -45.14 -9.65
C TYR A 33 37.13 -46.18 -8.55
N SER A 34 37.91 -47.24 -8.80
CA SER A 34 38.17 -48.28 -7.79
C SER A 34 38.93 -47.74 -6.58
N GLU A 35 39.92 -46.86 -6.79
CA GLU A 35 40.68 -46.22 -5.71
C GLU A 35 39.79 -45.37 -4.79
N LEU A 36 38.85 -44.62 -5.39
CA LEU A 36 37.86 -43.83 -4.66
C LEU A 36 36.90 -44.74 -3.87
N GLN A 37 36.41 -45.80 -4.51
CA GLN A 37 35.53 -46.77 -3.87
C GLN A 37 36.22 -47.48 -2.69
N ASP A 38 37.47 -47.88 -2.85
CA ASP A 38 38.24 -48.53 -1.78
C ASP A 38 38.46 -47.57 -0.61
N ARG A 39 38.78 -46.30 -0.89
CA ARG A 39 38.93 -45.28 0.15
C ARG A 39 37.63 -44.99 0.89
N GLN A 40 36.51 -44.86 0.17
CA GLN A 40 35.18 -44.70 0.76
C GLN A 40 34.82 -45.88 1.67
N ARG A 41 35.11 -47.11 1.24
CA ARG A 41 34.89 -48.32 2.06
C ARG A 41 35.79 -48.32 3.29
N GLU A 42 37.07 -47.94 3.18
CA GLU A 42 37.96 -47.84 4.34
C GLU A 42 37.41 -46.90 5.42
N ILE A 43 36.95 -45.72 5.01
CA ILE A 43 36.39 -44.71 5.91
C ILE A 43 35.16 -45.26 6.62
N LEU A 44 34.21 -45.81 5.88
CA LEU A 44 32.98 -46.31 6.47
C LEU A 44 33.20 -47.56 7.32
N ARG A 45 34.07 -48.50 6.90
CA ARG A 45 34.44 -49.68 7.70
C ARG A 45 35.08 -49.31 9.02
N ALA A 46 35.90 -48.27 9.04
CA ALA A 46 36.48 -47.76 10.28
C ALA A 46 35.40 -47.24 11.23
N ALA A 47 34.38 -46.54 10.72
CA ALA A 47 33.23 -46.08 11.52
C ALA A 47 32.39 -47.27 12.03
N TRP A 48 31.99 -48.19 11.15
CA TRP A 48 31.16 -49.34 11.53
C TRP A 48 31.83 -50.21 12.60
N ARG A 49 33.11 -50.57 12.42
CA ARG A 49 33.84 -51.40 13.40
C ARG A 49 33.95 -50.73 14.77
N ARG A 50 34.17 -49.41 14.81
CA ARG A 50 34.27 -48.64 16.05
C ARG A 50 32.99 -48.70 16.87
N HIS A 51 31.84 -48.76 16.20
CA HIS A 51 30.51 -48.81 16.81
C HIS A 51 29.92 -50.23 16.84
N GLY A 52 30.73 -51.27 16.63
CA GLY A 52 30.29 -52.67 16.74
C GLY A 52 29.39 -53.17 15.61
N GLY A 53 29.40 -52.51 14.44
CA GLY A 53 28.68 -52.96 13.26
C GLY A 53 29.35 -54.15 12.58
N VAL A 54 28.52 -55.08 12.10
CA VAL A 54 28.95 -56.24 11.32
C VAL A 54 28.53 -56.08 9.87
N GLU A 55 29.52 -55.91 8.98
CA GLU A 55 29.29 -55.83 7.53
C GLU A 55 28.96 -57.22 6.97
N LEU A 56 27.86 -57.31 6.22
CA LEU A 56 27.33 -58.57 5.68
C LEU A 56 27.71 -58.75 4.21
N SER A 57 27.47 -57.71 3.40
CA SER A 57 27.76 -57.72 1.98
C SER A 57 28.12 -56.33 1.46
N THR A 58 28.81 -56.32 0.32
CA THR A 58 29.11 -55.13 -0.47
C THR A 58 28.62 -55.41 -1.89
N GLU A 59 27.66 -54.64 -2.39
CA GLU A 59 27.16 -54.76 -3.76
C GLU A 59 27.43 -53.45 -4.50
N GLY A 60 28.28 -53.51 -5.53
CA GLY A 60 28.76 -52.29 -6.19
C GLY A 60 29.46 -51.38 -5.19
N ASP A 61 29.00 -50.14 -5.08
CA ASP A 61 29.44 -49.10 -4.15
C ASP A 61 28.63 -49.02 -2.84
N GLY A 62 27.61 -49.87 -2.71
CA GLY A 62 26.80 -49.96 -1.50
C GLY A 62 27.34 -50.95 -0.48
N CYS A 63 27.08 -50.68 0.80
CA CYS A 63 27.45 -51.54 1.91
C CYS A 63 26.21 -51.86 2.76
N PHE A 64 26.13 -53.11 3.21
CA PHE A 64 25.05 -53.61 4.07
C PHE A 64 25.62 -54.04 5.42
N VAL A 65 25.16 -53.40 6.49
CA VAL A 65 25.70 -53.56 7.85
C VAL A 65 24.58 -53.80 8.85
N ALA A 66 24.82 -54.69 9.81
CA ALA A 66 23.90 -54.98 10.91
C ALA A 66 24.50 -54.58 12.27
N PHE A 67 23.65 -54.06 13.15
CA PHE A 67 23.99 -53.64 14.50
C PHE A 67 23.00 -54.24 15.50
N SER A 68 23.49 -54.62 16.69
CA SER A 68 22.66 -55.03 17.83
C SER A 68 22.08 -53.85 18.63
N ASP A 69 22.60 -52.63 18.41
CA ASP A 69 22.19 -51.40 19.09
C ASP A 69 21.86 -50.31 18.05
N THR A 70 20.65 -49.77 18.12
CA THR A 70 20.14 -48.69 17.27
C THR A 70 20.93 -47.39 17.39
N THR A 71 21.31 -47.02 18.62
CA THR A 71 22.09 -45.80 18.87
C THR A 71 23.49 -45.94 18.30
N ALA A 72 24.10 -47.12 18.43
CA ALA A 72 25.41 -47.40 17.83
C ALA A 72 25.37 -47.32 16.29
N ALA A 73 24.29 -47.82 15.66
CA ALA A 73 24.10 -47.72 14.21
C ALA A 73 24.05 -46.27 13.72
N LEU A 74 23.26 -45.41 14.39
CA LEU A 74 23.16 -44.00 14.03
C LEU A 74 24.46 -43.23 14.25
N LEU A 75 25.17 -43.49 15.35
CA LEU A 75 26.48 -42.90 15.60
C LEU A 75 27.52 -43.35 14.56
N ALA A 76 27.45 -44.59 14.10
CA ALA A 76 28.29 -45.08 13.01
C ALA A 76 28.00 -44.36 11.69
N CYS A 77 26.73 -44.12 11.37
CA CYS A 77 26.32 -43.35 10.20
C CYS A 77 26.80 -41.90 10.30
N ALA A 78 26.62 -41.25 11.45
CA ALA A 78 27.07 -39.88 11.70
C ALA A 78 28.60 -39.75 11.51
N GLU A 79 29.37 -40.60 12.18
CA GLU A 79 30.83 -40.62 12.06
C GLU A 79 31.28 -40.91 10.62
N GLY A 80 30.59 -41.82 9.93
CA GLY A 80 30.82 -42.11 8.51
C GLY A 80 30.65 -40.88 7.62
N GLN A 81 29.51 -40.19 7.73
CA GLN A 81 29.24 -38.96 6.96
C GLN A 81 30.25 -37.85 7.27
N GLN A 82 30.54 -37.62 8.54
CA GLN A 82 31.51 -36.61 8.97
C GLN A 82 32.92 -36.87 8.41
N ARG A 83 33.36 -38.12 8.40
CA ARG A 83 34.67 -38.48 7.85
C ARG A 83 34.70 -38.37 6.32
N LEU A 84 33.64 -38.80 5.64
CA LEU A 84 33.53 -38.64 4.18
C LEU A 84 33.54 -37.17 3.76
N GLY A 85 32.89 -36.29 4.55
CA GLY A 85 32.86 -34.85 4.31
C GLY A 85 34.19 -34.12 4.59
N ARG A 86 35.07 -34.72 5.40
CA ARG A 86 36.42 -34.18 5.71
C ARG A 86 37.53 -34.76 4.83
N GLU A 87 37.23 -35.77 4.02
CA GLU A 87 38.21 -36.44 3.18
C GLU A 87 38.53 -35.59 1.93
N ASP A 88 39.83 -35.43 1.65
CA ASP A 88 40.32 -34.78 0.44
C ASP A 88 40.26 -35.76 -0.74
N TRP A 89 39.15 -35.72 -1.48
CA TRP A 89 38.94 -36.63 -2.62
C TRP A 89 39.88 -36.27 -3.80
N PRO A 90 40.55 -37.27 -4.44
CA PRO A 90 41.62 -37.06 -5.43
C PRO A 90 41.19 -36.51 -6.82
N ALA A 91 39.99 -35.92 -6.92
CA ALA A 91 39.46 -35.22 -8.09
C ALA A 91 38.33 -34.26 -7.66
N ASP A 92 37.87 -33.35 -8.52
CA ASP A 92 36.73 -32.41 -8.30
C ASP A 92 35.36 -33.10 -8.03
N GLY A 93 35.33 -34.34 -7.55
CA GLY A 93 34.15 -35.06 -7.13
C GLY A 93 34.16 -35.29 -5.63
N VAL A 94 33.26 -34.59 -4.92
CA VAL A 94 32.90 -34.93 -3.53
C VAL A 94 32.10 -36.23 -3.54
N VAL A 95 32.52 -37.23 -2.76
CA VAL A 95 31.78 -38.49 -2.61
C VAL A 95 30.66 -38.28 -1.60
N ARG A 96 29.41 -38.24 -2.09
CA ARG A 96 28.22 -38.11 -1.24
C ARG A 96 27.53 -39.46 -1.10
N VAL A 97 27.59 -40.05 0.10
CA VAL A 97 26.96 -41.33 0.41
C VAL A 97 25.57 -41.09 0.97
N ARG A 98 24.57 -41.81 0.47
CA ARG A 98 23.22 -41.85 1.03
C ARG A 98 23.08 -43.06 1.93
N MET A 99 22.42 -42.92 3.08
CA MET A 99 22.26 -44.00 4.07
C MET A 99 20.81 -44.14 4.50
N GLY A 100 20.36 -45.39 4.66
CA GLY A 100 19.04 -45.72 5.20
C GLY A 100 19.15 -46.68 6.36
N VAL A 101 18.45 -46.38 7.45
CA VAL A 101 18.52 -47.08 8.73
C VAL A 101 17.13 -47.54 9.15
N HIS A 102 16.97 -48.83 9.42
CA HIS A 102 15.72 -49.40 9.90
C HIS A 102 15.97 -50.59 10.82
N CYS A 103 15.08 -50.84 11.77
CA CYS A 103 15.21 -51.96 12.70
C CYS A 103 13.99 -52.87 12.63
N GLY A 104 14.21 -54.15 12.86
CA GLY A 104 13.13 -55.12 12.92
C GLY A 104 13.60 -56.46 13.46
N VAL A 105 12.66 -57.37 13.70
CA VAL A 105 12.97 -58.70 14.22
C VAL A 105 13.63 -59.54 13.13
N ALA A 106 14.85 -60.00 13.37
CA ALA A 106 15.63 -60.79 12.46
C ALA A 106 16.49 -61.85 13.18
N ALA A 107 16.70 -62.99 12.52
CA ALA A 107 17.57 -64.05 12.99
C ALA A 107 18.54 -64.47 11.87
N PRO A 108 19.85 -64.64 12.15
CA PRO A 108 20.83 -65.04 11.15
C PRO A 108 20.49 -66.39 10.53
N ARG A 109 20.61 -66.51 9.21
CA ARG A 109 20.52 -67.77 8.47
C ARG A 109 21.68 -67.87 7.49
N HIS A 110 22.49 -68.93 7.62
CA HIS A 110 23.64 -69.21 6.74
C HIS A 110 24.65 -68.04 6.61
N GLY A 111 24.80 -67.22 7.66
CA GLY A 111 25.71 -66.07 7.64
C GLY A 111 25.12 -64.78 7.06
N ASP A 112 23.80 -64.71 6.84
CA ASP A 112 23.09 -63.52 6.34
C ASP A 112 21.70 -63.37 7.01
N TYR A 113 20.91 -62.38 6.61
CA TYR A 113 19.53 -62.16 7.06
C TYR A 113 18.52 -62.25 5.91
N VAL A 114 17.44 -62.98 6.16
CA VAL A 114 16.25 -62.98 5.30
C VAL A 114 15.09 -62.45 6.15
N ALA A 115 14.90 -61.13 6.15
CA ALA A 115 13.86 -60.45 6.92
C ALA A 115 13.31 -59.24 6.14
N LEU A 116 12.03 -58.91 6.35
CA LEU A 116 11.39 -57.76 5.71
C LEU A 116 12.12 -56.44 6.02
N ALA A 117 12.61 -56.30 7.26
CA ALA A 117 13.37 -55.15 7.73
C ALA A 117 14.64 -54.86 6.90
N VAL A 118 15.23 -55.88 6.27
CA VAL A 118 16.38 -55.72 5.36
C VAL A 118 15.96 -54.98 4.10
N ASN A 119 14.86 -55.43 3.47
CA ASN A 119 14.32 -54.78 2.27
C ASN A 119 13.88 -53.35 2.58
N GLN A 120 13.22 -53.15 3.73
CA GLN A 120 12.77 -51.83 4.20
C GLN A 120 13.93 -50.85 4.40
N ALA A 121 15.03 -51.26 5.04
CA ALA A 121 16.24 -50.44 5.21
C ALA A 121 16.83 -49.98 3.85
N SER A 122 16.87 -50.88 2.86
CA SER A 122 17.32 -50.58 1.50
C SER A 122 16.41 -49.55 0.80
N ARG A 123 15.08 -49.62 1.02
CA ARG A 123 14.12 -48.67 0.45
C ARG A 123 14.23 -47.28 1.08
N ILE A 124 14.48 -47.21 2.38
CA ILE A 124 14.76 -45.94 3.07
C ILE A 124 16.04 -45.31 2.52
N MET A 125 17.09 -46.10 2.29
CA MET A 125 18.33 -45.60 1.64
C MET A 125 18.04 -45.05 0.25
N THR A 126 17.18 -45.73 -0.53
CA THR A 126 16.81 -45.27 -1.88
C THR A 126 16.07 -43.93 -1.86
N ALA A 127 15.30 -43.66 -0.80
CA ALA A 127 14.62 -42.39 -0.57
C ALA A 127 15.58 -41.25 -0.17
N ALA A 128 16.82 -41.54 0.23
CA ALA A 128 17.81 -40.55 0.65
C ALA A 128 18.60 -39.94 -0.54
N HIS A 129 19.03 -38.69 -0.36
CA HIS A 129 20.05 -38.04 -1.17
C HIS A 129 21.46 -38.27 -0.61
N GLY A 130 22.49 -38.02 -1.43
CA GLY A 130 23.87 -38.08 -0.97
C GLY A 130 24.12 -37.10 0.19
N GLY A 131 24.70 -37.59 1.28
CA GLY A 131 24.89 -36.87 2.54
C GLY A 131 23.77 -37.08 3.57
N GLN A 132 22.60 -37.57 3.17
CA GLN A 132 21.51 -37.86 4.10
C GLN A 132 21.64 -39.23 4.76
N VAL A 133 21.23 -39.28 6.02
CA VAL A 133 20.97 -40.52 6.76
C VAL A 133 19.50 -40.48 7.18
N LEU A 134 18.69 -41.37 6.58
CA LEU A 134 17.26 -41.46 6.86
C LEU A 134 16.94 -42.63 7.77
N ALA A 135 16.00 -42.42 8.69
CA ALA A 135 15.54 -43.40 9.67
C ALA A 135 14.00 -43.41 9.78
N THR A 136 13.44 -44.51 10.29
CA THR A 136 11.98 -44.61 10.58
C THR A 136 11.65 -44.31 12.04
N SER A 137 10.36 -44.15 12.36
CA SER A 137 9.91 -44.00 13.76
C SER A 137 10.37 -45.13 14.68
N ASP A 138 10.48 -46.38 14.20
CA ASP A 138 11.02 -47.50 15.02
C ASP A 138 12.45 -47.24 15.51
N ILE A 139 13.25 -46.49 14.73
CA ILE A 139 14.60 -46.08 15.11
C ILE A 139 14.53 -44.98 16.18
N VAL A 140 13.65 -44.00 16.00
CA VAL A 140 13.49 -42.86 16.92
C VAL A 140 13.11 -43.33 18.32
N GLU A 141 12.15 -44.25 18.43
CA GLU A 141 11.70 -44.83 19.70
C GLU A 141 12.83 -45.52 20.49
N ARG A 142 13.87 -45.98 19.79
CA ARG A 142 14.98 -46.76 20.34
C ARG A 142 16.29 -45.97 20.38
N PHE A 143 16.29 -44.74 19.89
CA PHE A 143 17.46 -43.87 19.85
C PHE A 143 17.58 -43.09 21.17
N VAL A 144 18.76 -43.14 21.78
CA VAL A 144 19.10 -42.29 22.92
C VAL A 144 20.07 -41.23 22.43
N SER A 145 19.63 -39.96 22.34
CA SER A 145 20.49 -38.87 21.89
C SER A 145 21.77 -38.79 22.72
N ARG A 146 22.91 -38.90 22.04
CA ARG A 146 24.27 -38.81 22.59
C ARG A 146 25.17 -38.17 21.52
N ALA A 147 26.19 -37.43 21.96
CA ALA A 147 27.26 -36.91 21.11
C ALA A 147 26.87 -35.83 20.07
N GLY A 148 25.85 -34.99 20.34
CA GLY A 148 25.52 -33.83 19.50
C GLY A 148 24.84 -34.19 18.17
N VAL A 149 24.19 -35.37 18.12
CA VAL A 149 23.42 -35.86 16.98
C VAL A 149 21.95 -35.98 17.37
N GLU A 150 21.06 -35.51 16.49
CA GLU A 150 19.62 -35.46 16.68
C GLU A 150 18.89 -36.08 15.48
N LEU A 151 17.63 -36.48 15.68
CA LEU A 151 16.74 -36.90 14.60
C LEU A 151 15.67 -35.83 14.43
N ARG A 152 15.54 -35.29 13.22
CA ARG A 152 14.49 -34.33 12.85
C ARG A 152 13.47 -34.99 11.94
N SER A 153 12.19 -34.81 12.26
CA SER A 153 11.11 -35.38 11.44
C SER A 153 11.07 -34.70 10.08
N LEU A 154 10.96 -35.50 9.02
CA LEU A 154 10.72 -35.06 7.65
C LEU A 154 9.24 -35.22 7.26
N GLY A 155 8.45 -35.96 8.03
CA GLY A 155 7.03 -36.21 7.78
C GLY A 155 6.74 -37.64 7.29
N HIS A 156 5.50 -37.84 6.82
CA HIS A 156 4.95 -39.15 6.46
C HIS A 156 5.06 -39.40 4.96
N TYR A 157 5.64 -40.54 4.56
CA TYR A 157 5.93 -40.85 3.15
C TYR A 157 5.49 -42.25 2.75
N ARG A 158 5.06 -42.41 1.51
CA ARG A 158 4.82 -43.73 0.91
C ARG A 158 6.14 -44.29 0.39
N ILE A 159 6.62 -45.34 1.04
CA ILE A 159 7.85 -46.05 0.67
C ILE A 159 7.47 -47.47 0.27
N ARG A 160 8.08 -47.94 -0.82
CA ARG A 160 7.89 -49.33 -1.28
C ARG A 160 8.30 -50.32 -0.18
N ASP A 161 7.61 -51.46 -0.11
CA ASP A 161 7.84 -52.54 0.87
C ASP A 161 7.40 -52.18 2.31
N PHE A 162 6.65 -51.08 2.48
CA PHE A 162 5.85 -50.77 3.67
C PHE A 162 4.35 -50.83 3.31
N GLU A 163 3.53 -51.37 4.21
CA GLU A 163 2.07 -51.45 4.03
C GLU A 163 1.40 -50.09 4.29
N ASP A 164 1.85 -49.39 5.33
CA ASP A 164 1.39 -48.05 5.70
C ASP A 164 2.44 -46.97 5.37
N PRO A 165 2.04 -45.70 5.21
CA PRO A 165 2.99 -44.59 5.14
C PRO A 165 3.93 -44.56 6.35
N VAL A 166 5.18 -44.18 6.07
CA VAL A 166 6.29 -44.24 7.02
C VAL A 166 6.73 -42.84 7.38
N ASP A 167 6.82 -42.56 8.67
CA ASP A 167 7.53 -41.39 9.18
C ASP A 167 9.02 -41.50 8.89
N LEU A 168 9.54 -40.56 8.12
CA LEU A 168 10.96 -40.44 7.88
C LEU A 168 11.59 -39.36 8.76
N TRP A 169 12.80 -39.65 9.22
CA TRP A 169 13.58 -38.79 10.09
C TRP A 169 15.00 -38.64 9.52
N GLN A 170 15.52 -37.41 9.51
CA GLN A 170 16.89 -37.11 9.13
C GLN A 170 17.79 -37.06 10.37
N LEU A 171 18.95 -37.70 10.28
CA LEU A 171 20.02 -37.52 11.26
C LEU A 171 20.73 -36.17 11.03
N THR A 172 20.71 -35.30 12.03
CA THR A 172 21.34 -33.96 12.01
C THR A 172 22.37 -33.81 13.13
N GLY A 173 23.29 -32.85 13.04
CA GLY A 173 24.39 -32.66 13.97
C GLY A 173 25.63 -32.06 13.31
N ASP A 174 26.67 -31.76 14.10
CA ASP A 174 27.90 -31.13 13.60
C ASP A 174 28.55 -31.97 12.48
N GLY A 175 28.80 -31.35 11.32
CA GLY A 175 29.34 -32.01 10.13
C GLY A 175 28.37 -32.97 9.40
N LEU A 176 27.07 -32.93 9.71
CA LEU A 176 25.99 -33.63 8.99
C LEU A 176 25.15 -32.64 8.18
N GLU A 177 24.26 -33.16 7.33
CA GLU A 177 23.31 -32.34 6.58
C GLU A 177 22.29 -31.71 7.55
N GLU A 178 22.34 -30.39 7.74
CA GLU A 178 21.43 -29.63 8.61
C GLU A 178 20.15 -29.16 7.89
N GLU A 179 20.21 -28.97 6.58
CA GLU A 179 19.05 -28.61 5.77
C GLU A 179 18.15 -29.83 5.56
N LEU A 180 16.85 -29.67 5.89
CA LEU A 180 15.84 -30.73 5.71
C LEU A 180 15.45 -30.82 4.23
N ARG A 181 16.35 -31.42 3.45
CA ARG A 181 16.14 -31.64 2.03
C ARG A 181 15.04 -32.67 1.80
N ALA A 182 14.12 -32.36 0.88
CA ALA A 182 13.04 -33.27 0.51
C ALA A 182 13.59 -34.65 0.10
N VAL A 183 12.95 -35.71 0.62
CA VAL A 183 13.28 -37.10 0.31
C VAL A 183 12.79 -37.49 -1.09
N ARG A 184 13.38 -38.54 -1.65
CA ARG A 184 12.98 -39.16 -2.92
C ARG A 184 11.82 -40.14 -2.73
N ALA A 185 10.78 -39.71 -2.03
CA ALA A 185 9.55 -40.47 -1.77
C ALA A 185 8.33 -39.54 -1.86
N LEU A 186 7.16 -40.11 -2.19
CA LEU A 186 5.92 -39.34 -2.27
C LEU A 186 5.38 -39.11 -0.85
N PRO A 187 5.03 -37.86 -0.48
CA PRO A 187 4.30 -37.58 0.74
C PRO A 187 3.00 -38.38 0.83
N ALA A 188 2.67 -38.85 2.04
CA ALA A 188 1.49 -39.68 2.29
C ALA A 188 0.17 -38.96 1.99
N GLU A 189 0.18 -37.64 2.18
CA GLU A 189 -0.98 -36.74 2.08
C GLU A 189 -1.29 -36.32 0.63
N GLY A 190 -0.44 -36.69 -0.33
CA GLY A 190 -0.63 -36.29 -1.73
C GLY A 190 -0.27 -34.83 -2.01
N HIS A 191 0.50 -34.16 -1.14
CA HIS A 191 1.04 -32.82 -1.42
C HIS A 191 2.36 -32.56 -0.68
N ASN A 192 3.10 -31.54 -1.11
CA ASN A 192 4.30 -31.02 -0.41
C ASN A 192 4.08 -29.62 0.22
N LEU A 193 2.81 -29.19 0.33
CA LEU A 193 2.42 -27.91 0.93
C LEU A 193 2.65 -27.93 2.45
N VAL A 194 3.17 -26.83 3.00
CA VAL A 194 3.36 -26.65 4.45
C VAL A 194 2.22 -25.81 5.00
N ALA A 195 1.44 -26.37 5.93
CA ALA A 195 0.39 -25.64 6.62
C ALA A 195 1.00 -24.54 7.51
N PRO A 196 0.69 -23.25 7.26
CA PRO A 196 1.32 -22.20 8.05
C PRO A 196 0.72 -22.14 9.46
N PRO A 197 1.53 -21.80 10.49
CA PRO A 197 1.17 -22.00 11.90
C PRO A 197 0.19 -20.98 12.47
N ASN A 198 -0.07 -19.89 11.74
CA ASN A 198 -0.89 -18.76 12.19
C ASN A 198 -2.24 -18.72 11.48
N ARG A 199 -3.24 -18.02 12.04
CA ARG A 199 -4.57 -17.96 11.43
C ARG A 199 -4.54 -17.16 10.12
N PHE A 200 -5.33 -17.60 9.15
CA PHE A 200 -5.60 -16.86 7.92
C PHE A 200 -6.82 -15.96 8.12
N ILE A 201 -6.67 -14.65 7.86
CA ILE A 201 -7.65 -13.63 8.27
C ILE A 201 -8.10 -12.80 7.07
N GLY A 202 -9.41 -12.66 6.88
CA GLY A 202 -10.01 -11.59 6.09
C GLY A 202 -9.83 -11.72 4.58
N ARG A 203 -9.76 -12.97 4.10
CA ARG A 203 -9.59 -13.35 2.69
C ARG A 203 -10.58 -14.43 2.25
N GLU A 204 -11.71 -14.54 2.94
CA GLU A 204 -12.71 -15.57 2.72
C GLU A 204 -13.30 -15.45 1.31
N SER A 205 -13.53 -14.21 0.85
CA SER A 205 -14.08 -13.93 -0.48
C SER A 205 -13.11 -14.31 -1.60
N GLU A 206 -11.84 -13.96 -1.45
CA GLU A 206 -10.77 -14.25 -2.41
C GLU A 206 -10.46 -15.74 -2.44
N SER A 207 -10.50 -16.41 -1.30
CA SER A 207 -10.33 -17.86 -1.20
C SER A 207 -11.43 -18.61 -1.94
N ALA A 208 -12.69 -18.24 -1.70
CA ALA A 208 -13.84 -18.82 -2.39
C ALA A 208 -13.76 -18.57 -3.90
N ARG A 209 -13.40 -17.35 -4.32
CA ARG A 209 -13.22 -17.02 -5.73
C ARG A 209 -12.08 -17.80 -6.36
N LEU A 210 -10.94 -17.93 -5.69
CA LEU A 210 -9.79 -18.67 -6.18
C LEU A 210 -10.11 -20.16 -6.36
N ALA A 211 -10.79 -20.77 -5.38
CA ALA A 211 -11.22 -22.16 -5.46
C ALA A 211 -12.12 -22.45 -6.67
N VAL A 212 -13.00 -21.50 -7.04
CA VAL A 212 -13.86 -21.62 -8.24
C VAL A 212 -13.07 -21.46 -9.55
N LEU A 213 -12.01 -20.64 -9.55
CA LEU A 213 -11.20 -20.41 -10.74
C LEU A 213 -10.33 -21.63 -11.07
N ILE A 214 -9.78 -22.27 -10.04
CA ILE A 214 -8.92 -23.47 -10.14
C ILE A 214 -9.72 -24.64 -10.71
N GLY A 215 -9.10 -25.38 -11.64
CA GLY A 215 -9.69 -26.58 -12.22
C GLY A 215 -8.78 -27.19 -13.28
N ALA A 216 -9.07 -28.43 -13.66
CA ALA A 216 -8.31 -29.14 -14.68
C ALA A 216 -8.35 -28.40 -16.04
N GLY A 217 -7.22 -28.32 -16.73
CA GLY A 217 -7.05 -27.61 -18.00
C GLY A 217 -7.05 -26.08 -17.87
N ARG A 218 -6.86 -25.53 -16.67
CA ARG A 218 -6.80 -24.08 -16.44
C ARG A 218 -5.48 -23.62 -15.82
N VAL A 219 -5.08 -22.40 -16.19
CA VAL A 219 -4.03 -21.64 -15.51
C VAL A 219 -4.66 -20.48 -14.78
N VAL A 220 -4.39 -20.35 -13.48
CA VAL A 220 -4.87 -19.25 -12.65
C VAL A 220 -3.66 -18.55 -12.04
N THR A 221 -3.57 -17.23 -12.20
CA THR A 221 -2.50 -16.42 -11.59
C THR A 221 -3.07 -15.51 -10.52
N VAL A 222 -2.57 -15.65 -9.30
CA VAL A 222 -2.78 -14.68 -8.21
C VAL A 222 -1.72 -13.59 -8.37
N ALA A 223 -2.14 -12.44 -8.88
CA ALA A 223 -1.28 -11.28 -9.15
C ALA A 223 -1.44 -10.21 -8.07
N GLY A 224 -0.39 -9.48 -7.72
CA GLY A 224 -0.48 -8.42 -6.71
C GLY A 224 0.87 -8.01 -6.12
N PRO A 225 0.90 -6.95 -5.28
CA PRO A 225 2.13 -6.40 -4.74
C PRO A 225 2.90 -7.40 -3.86
N GLY A 226 4.18 -7.12 -3.63
CA GLY A 226 4.97 -7.86 -2.66
C GLY A 226 4.35 -7.76 -1.25
N GLY A 227 4.39 -8.83 -0.46
CA GLY A 227 3.88 -8.81 0.92
C GLY A 227 2.35 -8.77 1.08
N VAL A 228 1.58 -8.82 -0.02
CA VAL A 228 0.10 -8.81 0.01
C VAL A 228 -0.55 -10.13 0.44
N GLY A 229 0.25 -11.21 0.53
CA GLY A 229 -0.19 -12.53 0.96
C GLY A 229 -0.56 -13.52 -0.17
N LYS A 230 -0.06 -13.32 -1.40
CA LYS A 230 -0.34 -14.21 -2.56
C LYS A 230 -0.02 -15.68 -2.26
N THR A 231 1.19 -15.95 -1.78
CA THR A 231 1.63 -17.30 -1.39
C THR A 231 0.76 -17.86 -0.29
N ARG A 232 0.50 -17.08 0.77
CA ARG A 232 -0.40 -17.50 1.88
C ARG A 232 -1.79 -17.92 1.36
N LEU A 233 -2.41 -17.10 0.50
CA LEU A 233 -3.71 -17.40 -0.11
C LEU A 233 -3.66 -18.66 -0.99
N ALA A 234 -2.64 -18.77 -1.85
CA ALA A 234 -2.48 -19.92 -2.73
C ALA A 234 -2.26 -21.22 -1.95
N THR A 235 -1.41 -21.21 -0.93
CA THR A 235 -1.17 -22.37 -0.05
C THR A 235 -2.44 -22.78 0.69
N GLU A 236 -3.19 -21.84 1.29
CA GLU A 236 -4.45 -22.13 1.99
C GLU A 236 -5.48 -22.78 1.07
N VAL A 237 -5.68 -22.22 -0.13
CA VAL A 237 -6.63 -22.78 -1.09
C VAL A 237 -6.15 -24.14 -1.62
N CYS A 238 -4.86 -24.29 -1.96
CA CYS A 238 -4.32 -25.58 -2.39
C CYS A 238 -4.45 -26.67 -1.31
N LEU A 239 -4.21 -26.34 -0.03
CA LEU A 239 -4.42 -27.27 1.08
C LEU A 239 -5.88 -27.68 1.20
N SER A 240 -6.81 -26.73 1.09
CA SER A 240 -8.25 -27.02 1.16
C SER A 240 -8.76 -27.90 0.01
N LEU A 241 -8.10 -27.82 -1.16
CA LEU A 241 -8.47 -28.56 -2.36
C LEU A 241 -7.64 -29.84 -2.56
N ALA A 242 -6.58 -30.08 -1.78
CA ALA A 242 -5.63 -31.16 -2.05
C ALA A 242 -6.31 -32.54 -2.16
N GLY A 243 -7.36 -32.78 -1.35
CA GLY A 243 -8.16 -34.01 -1.40
C GLY A 243 -8.99 -34.20 -2.67
N ASP A 244 -9.24 -33.13 -3.45
CA ASP A 244 -10.01 -33.17 -4.69
C ASP A 244 -9.16 -33.54 -5.92
N TRP A 245 -7.83 -33.59 -5.76
CA TRP A 245 -6.86 -33.91 -6.81
C TRP A 245 -6.26 -35.30 -6.58
N GLU A 246 -6.70 -36.28 -7.38
CA GLU A 246 -6.37 -37.71 -7.20
C GLU A 246 -4.85 -38.00 -7.22
N ASP A 247 -4.09 -37.24 -8.01
CA ASP A 247 -2.62 -37.35 -8.11
C ASP A 247 -1.89 -36.22 -7.35
N GLY A 248 -2.61 -35.50 -6.50
CA GLY A 248 -2.05 -34.60 -5.52
C GLY A 248 -1.86 -33.13 -5.95
N ALA A 249 -1.40 -32.32 -5.00
CA ALA A 249 -1.10 -30.90 -5.16
C ALA A 249 0.38 -30.60 -4.85
N TRP A 250 1.11 -30.03 -5.81
CA TRP A 250 2.56 -29.88 -5.71
C TRP A 250 2.97 -28.42 -5.87
N ALA A 251 3.68 -27.87 -4.88
CA ALA A 251 4.24 -26.54 -4.91
C ALA A 251 5.72 -26.54 -5.32
N VAL A 252 6.10 -25.54 -6.10
CA VAL A 252 7.47 -25.28 -6.55
C VAL A 252 7.77 -23.79 -6.36
N ASP A 253 8.70 -23.46 -5.47
CA ASP A 253 9.26 -22.10 -5.36
C ASP A 253 10.26 -21.88 -6.50
N VAL A 254 9.77 -21.33 -7.62
CA VAL A 254 10.62 -21.05 -8.79
C VAL A 254 11.55 -19.87 -8.53
N GLY A 255 11.23 -18.99 -7.58
CA GLY A 255 12.07 -17.87 -7.18
C GLY A 255 13.28 -18.25 -6.32
N SER A 256 13.37 -19.50 -5.87
CA SER A 256 14.51 -20.04 -5.13
C SER A 256 15.57 -20.72 -6.01
N VAL A 257 15.31 -20.87 -7.31
CA VAL A 257 16.17 -21.61 -8.23
C VAL A 257 16.56 -20.78 -9.46
N GLU A 258 17.67 -21.15 -10.09
CA GLU A 258 18.06 -20.60 -11.39
C GLU A 258 17.07 -21.02 -12.50
N GLU A 259 16.92 -20.21 -13.54
CA GLU A 259 15.96 -20.44 -14.64
C GLU A 259 16.10 -21.85 -15.26
N SER A 260 17.35 -22.28 -15.46
CA SER A 260 17.69 -23.59 -16.03
C SER A 260 17.24 -24.78 -15.17
N ALA A 261 17.03 -24.59 -13.88
CA ALA A 261 16.67 -25.62 -12.91
C ALA A 261 15.14 -25.71 -12.66
N VAL A 262 14.34 -24.79 -13.21
CA VAL A 262 12.88 -24.75 -13.00
C VAL A 262 12.22 -26.06 -13.43
N THR A 263 12.57 -26.56 -14.61
CA THR A 263 12.05 -27.83 -15.15
C THR A 263 12.37 -29.02 -14.24
N ASP A 264 13.60 -29.10 -13.73
CA ASP A 264 14.04 -30.18 -12.84
C ASP A 264 13.36 -30.10 -11.47
N SER A 265 13.06 -28.90 -11.00
CA SER A 265 12.32 -28.68 -9.75
C SER A 265 10.87 -29.10 -9.86
N ILE A 266 10.21 -28.82 -10.99
CA ILE A 266 8.86 -29.34 -11.28
C ILE A 266 8.89 -30.87 -11.33
N ALA A 267 9.83 -31.45 -12.08
CA ALA A 267 9.97 -32.91 -12.19
C ALA A 267 10.14 -33.57 -10.81
N ARG A 268 10.96 -32.97 -9.94
CA ARG A 268 11.19 -33.46 -8.58
C ARG A 268 9.95 -33.36 -7.70
N ALA A 269 9.23 -32.23 -7.77
CA ALA A 269 8.04 -32.01 -6.96
C ALA A 269 6.93 -33.02 -7.29
N VAL A 270 6.68 -33.28 -8.57
CA VAL A 270 5.63 -34.23 -9.01
C VAL A 270 6.10 -35.69 -9.01
N GLY A 271 7.38 -35.96 -8.75
CA GLY A 271 7.93 -37.32 -8.75
C GLY A 271 8.14 -37.94 -10.15
N ALA A 272 8.30 -37.11 -11.18
CA ALA A 272 8.58 -37.58 -12.54
C ALA A 272 9.98 -38.18 -12.65
N ARG A 273 10.09 -39.35 -13.30
CA ARG A 273 11.38 -39.99 -13.57
C ARG A 273 11.95 -39.45 -14.88
N VAL A 274 13.03 -38.71 -14.78
CA VAL A 274 13.72 -38.10 -15.93
C VAL A 274 14.79 -39.04 -16.48
N SER A 275 14.69 -39.38 -17.77
CA SER A 275 15.71 -40.11 -18.53
C SER A 275 16.77 -39.13 -19.06
N GLY A 276 18.02 -39.56 -19.19
CA GLY A 276 19.12 -38.65 -19.58
C GLY A 276 18.97 -38.08 -21.00
N GLY A 277 18.59 -36.81 -21.12
CA GLY A 277 18.47 -36.12 -22.41
C GLY A 277 17.52 -34.91 -22.47
N GLY A 278 17.21 -34.27 -21.34
CA GLY A 278 16.24 -33.16 -21.24
C GLY A 278 14.88 -33.68 -20.76
N GLY A 279 14.63 -33.59 -19.46
CA GLY A 279 13.52 -34.28 -18.78
C GLY A 279 12.12 -33.72 -18.99
N TRP A 280 11.96 -32.66 -19.77
CA TRP A 280 10.66 -32.01 -19.92
C TRP A 280 9.59 -32.87 -20.62
N PRO A 281 9.90 -33.61 -21.71
CA PRO A 281 8.95 -34.54 -22.30
C PRO A 281 8.51 -35.66 -21.32
N ASP A 282 9.42 -36.11 -20.45
CA ASP A 282 9.12 -37.12 -19.43
C ASP A 282 8.17 -36.56 -18.36
N VAL A 283 8.32 -35.29 -17.99
CA VAL A 283 7.38 -34.59 -17.09
C VAL A 283 5.99 -34.48 -17.72
N ILE A 284 5.93 -34.09 -19.00
CA ILE A 284 4.66 -34.03 -19.73
C ILE A 284 4.02 -35.42 -19.80
N ASP A 285 4.76 -36.46 -20.17
CA ASP A 285 4.25 -37.83 -20.25
C ASP A 285 3.75 -38.33 -18.89
N HIS A 286 4.47 -37.98 -17.82
CA HIS A 286 4.07 -38.25 -16.45
C HIS A 286 2.73 -37.55 -16.11
N LEU A 287 2.57 -36.27 -16.42
CA LEU A 287 1.35 -35.53 -16.05
C LEU A 287 0.17 -35.77 -16.99
N ARG A 288 0.40 -36.30 -18.20
CA ARG A 288 -0.62 -36.43 -19.26
C ARG A 288 -1.89 -37.15 -18.83
N THR A 289 -1.75 -38.19 -18.01
CA THR A 289 -2.86 -39.05 -17.55
C THR A 289 -3.27 -38.81 -16.10
N ARG A 290 -2.65 -37.83 -15.45
CA ARG A 290 -2.82 -37.55 -14.02
C ARG A 290 -3.71 -36.35 -13.78
N ARG A 291 -4.42 -36.38 -12.65
CA ARG A 291 -5.21 -35.27 -12.14
C ARG A 291 -4.47 -34.59 -11.00
N THR A 292 -3.65 -33.62 -11.38
CA THR A 292 -2.67 -32.95 -10.49
C THR A 292 -2.94 -31.45 -10.41
N LEU A 293 -2.73 -30.85 -9.24
CA LEU A 293 -2.62 -29.39 -9.08
C LEU A 293 -1.15 -29.00 -8.94
N LEU A 294 -0.67 -28.07 -9.76
CA LEU A 294 0.68 -27.53 -9.68
C LEU A 294 0.63 -26.07 -9.24
N LEU A 295 1.27 -25.75 -8.11
CA LEU A 295 1.47 -24.39 -7.62
C LEU A 295 2.90 -23.91 -7.97
N LEU A 296 3.00 -22.88 -8.80
CA LEU A 296 4.26 -22.19 -9.08
C LEU A 296 4.34 -20.91 -8.24
N GLU A 297 5.30 -20.85 -7.32
CA GLU A 297 5.47 -19.70 -6.43
C GLU A 297 6.58 -18.77 -6.88
N SER A 298 6.35 -17.46 -6.75
CA SER A 298 7.29 -16.41 -7.14
C SER A 298 7.66 -16.45 -8.63
N ALA A 299 6.66 -16.66 -9.49
CA ALA A 299 6.88 -16.79 -10.94
C ALA A 299 7.44 -15.53 -11.61
N GLU A 300 7.29 -14.35 -10.98
CA GLU A 300 7.86 -13.09 -11.48
C GLU A 300 9.38 -13.11 -11.63
N VAL A 301 10.08 -14.07 -11.01
CA VAL A 301 11.54 -14.23 -11.14
C VAL A 301 11.91 -14.74 -12.53
N HIS A 302 11.09 -15.64 -13.09
CA HIS A 302 11.32 -16.33 -14.36
C HIS A 302 10.02 -16.33 -15.18
N ILE A 303 9.40 -15.17 -15.32
CA ILE A 303 8.01 -15.04 -15.79
C ILE A 303 7.82 -15.64 -17.19
N ASP A 304 8.73 -15.34 -18.13
CA ASP A 304 8.70 -15.86 -19.50
C ASP A 304 8.84 -17.38 -19.53
N ARG A 305 9.74 -17.92 -18.71
CA ARG A 305 9.96 -19.37 -18.63
C ARG A 305 8.74 -20.06 -18.03
N CYS A 306 8.13 -19.49 -16.99
CA CYS A 306 6.92 -20.03 -16.37
C CYS A 306 5.73 -19.98 -17.34
N ALA A 307 5.58 -18.89 -18.10
CA ALA A 307 4.56 -18.73 -19.13
C ALA A 307 4.69 -19.81 -20.22
N GLN A 308 5.91 -20.05 -20.71
CA GLN A 308 6.20 -21.11 -21.68
C GLN A 308 5.81 -22.49 -21.13
N LEU A 309 6.31 -22.85 -19.95
CA LEU A 309 6.08 -24.16 -19.34
C LEU A 309 4.60 -24.41 -19.03
N ALA A 310 3.90 -23.40 -18.52
CA ALA A 310 2.47 -23.50 -18.22
C ALA A 310 1.63 -23.72 -19.50
N SER A 311 1.96 -23.01 -20.58
CA SER A 311 1.31 -23.17 -21.89
C SER A 311 1.50 -24.58 -22.45
N GLU A 312 2.73 -25.11 -22.41
CA GLU A 312 3.03 -26.46 -22.89
C GLU A 312 2.32 -27.54 -22.05
N LEU A 313 2.34 -27.40 -20.72
CA LEU A 313 1.71 -28.34 -19.80
C LEU A 313 0.19 -28.37 -19.96
N ILE A 314 -0.47 -27.21 -20.02
CA ILE A 314 -1.93 -27.16 -20.09
C ILE A 314 -2.47 -27.68 -21.42
N HIS A 315 -1.69 -27.53 -22.49
CA HIS A 315 -2.03 -28.08 -23.80
C HIS A 315 -1.89 -29.60 -23.84
N ALA A 316 -0.87 -30.16 -23.18
CA ALA A 316 -0.58 -31.59 -23.23
C ALA A 316 -1.24 -32.42 -22.11
N CYS A 317 -1.65 -31.80 -21.00
CA CYS A 317 -2.12 -32.49 -19.79
C CYS A 317 -3.52 -31.98 -19.39
N PRO A 318 -4.61 -32.57 -19.91
CA PRO A 318 -5.97 -32.07 -19.67
C PRO A 318 -6.43 -32.21 -18.22
N GLY A 319 -5.81 -33.11 -17.45
CA GLY A 319 -6.09 -33.32 -16.02
C GLY A 319 -5.35 -32.36 -15.09
N LEU A 320 -4.47 -31.49 -15.61
CA LEU A 320 -3.62 -30.61 -14.81
C LEU A 320 -4.31 -29.27 -14.54
N GLY A 321 -4.31 -28.81 -13.29
CA GLY A 321 -4.55 -27.41 -12.93
C GLY A 321 -3.23 -26.73 -12.58
N ILE A 322 -3.04 -25.48 -13.01
CA ILE A 322 -1.86 -24.69 -12.65
C ILE A 322 -2.31 -23.43 -11.90
N LEU A 323 -1.82 -23.28 -10.67
CA LEU A 323 -1.94 -22.07 -9.88
C LEU A 323 -0.57 -21.37 -9.84
N VAL A 324 -0.55 -20.07 -10.04
CA VAL A 324 0.68 -19.28 -10.10
C VAL A 324 0.56 -18.13 -9.10
N THR A 325 1.59 -17.90 -8.30
CA THR A 325 1.70 -16.64 -7.54
C THR A 325 2.78 -15.78 -8.17
N SER A 326 2.41 -14.56 -8.55
CA SER A 326 3.29 -13.64 -9.27
C SER A 326 2.98 -12.18 -8.91
N ARG A 327 3.91 -11.27 -9.18
CA ARG A 327 3.62 -9.82 -9.12
C ARG A 327 2.81 -9.34 -10.31
N GLU A 328 2.99 -10.00 -11.45
CA GLU A 328 2.34 -9.68 -12.72
C GLU A 328 1.77 -10.97 -13.38
N PRO A 329 0.74 -10.87 -14.23
CA PRO A 329 0.22 -12.02 -14.97
C PRO A 329 1.26 -12.68 -15.90
N LEU A 330 1.07 -13.96 -16.25
CA LEU A 330 1.91 -14.66 -17.23
C LEU A 330 1.64 -14.21 -18.68
N GLN A 331 0.49 -13.58 -18.92
CA GLN A 331 0.02 -13.10 -20.22
C GLN A 331 -0.08 -14.22 -21.29
N ILE A 332 -0.60 -15.39 -20.89
CA ILE A 332 -0.81 -16.52 -21.80
C ILE A 332 -2.29 -16.77 -22.12
N ALA A 333 -2.56 -17.39 -23.27
CA ALA A 333 -3.92 -17.74 -23.67
C ALA A 333 -4.55 -18.72 -22.66
N GLY A 334 -5.76 -18.41 -22.19
CA GLY A 334 -6.50 -19.23 -21.23
C GLY A 334 -6.14 -18.98 -19.76
N GLU A 335 -5.24 -18.02 -19.48
CA GLU A 335 -4.95 -17.57 -18.12
C GLU A 335 -6.16 -16.84 -17.50
N ARG A 336 -6.45 -17.13 -16.24
CA ARG A 336 -7.38 -16.36 -15.41
C ARG A 336 -6.61 -15.66 -14.30
N VAL A 337 -6.76 -14.34 -14.20
CA VAL A 337 -6.05 -13.54 -13.20
C VAL A 337 -6.97 -13.21 -12.03
N LEU A 338 -6.50 -13.49 -10.81
CA LEU A 338 -7.06 -12.98 -9.57
C LEU A 338 -6.13 -11.90 -9.01
N HIS A 339 -6.50 -10.62 -9.17
CA HIS A 339 -5.76 -9.52 -8.56
C HIS A 339 -6.03 -9.47 -7.06
N LEU A 340 -4.97 -9.59 -6.27
CA LEU A 340 -5.00 -9.53 -4.82
C LEU A 340 -4.47 -8.18 -4.35
N GLY A 341 -5.36 -7.30 -3.91
CA GLY A 341 -5.02 -6.03 -3.28
C GLY A 341 -4.75 -6.17 -1.77
N PRO A 342 -4.29 -5.11 -1.08
CA PRO A 342 -4.14 -5.10 0.38
C PRO A 342 -5.41 -5.45 1.15
N LEU A 343 -5.30 -5.71 2.47
CA LEU A 343 -6.47 -5.97 3.30
C LEU A 343 -7.34 -4.71 3.44
N PRO A 344 -8.68 -4.85 3.49
CA PRO A 344 -9.56 -3.72 3.71
C PRO A 344 -9.20 -2.91 4.96
N LEU A 345 -9.15 -1.60 4.80
CA LEU A 345 -8.83 -0.63 5.86
C LEU A 345 -10.10 -0.26 6.65
N PRO A 346 -9.96 0.20 7.91
CA PRO A 346 -11.10 0.70 8.68
C PRO A 346 -11.60 2.05 8.14
N ASP A 347 -12.92 2.22 8.09
CA ASP A 347 -13.58 3.47 7.64
C ASP A 347 -13.19 4.67 8.51
N LEU A 348 -13.14 5.86 7.89
CA LEU A 348 -12.80 7.12 8.57
C LEU A 348 -13.93 7.67 9.47
N ARG A 349 -15.14 7.16 9.32
CA ARG A 349 -16.30 7.48 10.17
C ARG A 349 -16.94 6.16 10.63
N PRO A 350 -16.73 5.72 11.86
CA PRO A 350 -17.35 4.49 12.35
C PRO A 350 -18.87 4.65 12.32
N SER A 351 -19.53 3.76 11.61
CA SER A 351 -21.00 3.70 11.56
C SER A 351 -21.51 2.95 12.79
N GLY A 352 -21.60 3.64 13.92
CA GLY A 352 -22.28 3.17 15.14
C GLY A 352 -21.65 1.97 15.88
N ASP A 353 -22.19 1.71 17.08
CA ASP A 353 -21.81 0.60 17.95
C ASP A 353 -22.19 -0.75 17.31
N GLY A 354 -21.19 -1.60 17.01
CA GLY A 354 -21.39 -2.96 16.48
C GLY A 354 -20.64 -3.30 15.18
N ALA A 355 -19.76 -2.44 14.68
CA ALA A 355 -18.98 -2.72 13.48
C ALA A 355 -17.99 -3.89 13.69
N VAL A 356 -18.01 -4.88 12.79
CA VAL A 356 -16.97 -5.92 12.72
C VAL A 356 -15.62 -5.23 12.46
N PRO A 357 -14.56 -5.51 13.25
CA PRO A 357 -13.26 -4.88 13.04
C PRO A 357 -12.75 -5.19 11.63
N SER A 358 -12.19 -4.18 10.96
CA SER A 358 -11.66 -4.37 9.62
C SER A 358 -10.62 -5.50 9.57
N PRO A 359 -10.52 -6.25 8.46
CA PRO A 359 -9.53 -7.32 8.29
C PRO A 359 -8.08 -6.94 8.66
N SER A 360 -7.69 -5.70 8.35
CA SER A 360 -6.36 -5.16 8.69
C SER A 360 -6.14 -5.01 10.20
N VAL A 361 -7.15 -4.53 10.93
CA VAL A 361 -7.12 -4.43 12.41
C VAL A 361 -7.14 -5.81 13.05
N ALA A 362 -7.96 -6.73 12.53
CA ALA A 362 -8.04 -8.11 13.00
C ALA A 362 -6.70 -8.85 12.86
N LEU A 363 -6.01 -8.70 11.72
CA LEU A 363 -4.67 -9.27 11.52
C LEU A 363 -3.66 -8.69 12.51
N PHE A 364 -3.63 -7.37 12.69
CA PHE A 364 -2.69 -6.74 13.64
C PHE A 364 -2.89 -7.28 15.06
N ARG A 365 -4.15 -7.37 15.52
CA ARG A 365 -4.48 -7.89 16.85
C ARG A 365 -4.09 -9.35 17.01
N GLU A 366 -4.38 -10.21 16.03
CA GLU A 366 -4.00 -11.64 16.11
C GLU A 366 -2.48 -11.82 16.18
N ARG A 367 -1.71 -11.03 15.43
CA ARG A 367 -0.24 -11.10 15.44
C ARG A 367 0.38 -10.59 16.73
N ALA A 368 -0.19 -9.54 17.32
CA ALA A 368 0.22 -9.06 18.64
C ALA A 368 -0.12 -10.09 19.74
N GLN A 369 -1.31 -10.69 19.68
CA GLN A 369 -1.74 -11.73 20.63
C GLN A 369 -0.88 -12.99 20.55
N ALA A 370 -0.44 -13.39 19.35
CA ALA A 370 0.47 -14.53 19.17
C ALA A 370 1.85 -14.35 19.84
N LEU A 371 2.18 -13.11 20.25
CA LEU A 371 3.40 -12.75 20.98
C LEU A 371 3.13 -12.41 22.45
N ASP A 372 1.96 -12.81 22.97
CA ASP A 372 1.49 -12.51 24.33
C ASP A 372 1.45 -11.00 24.66
N VAL A 373 1.24 -10.14 23.66
CA VAL A 373 1.07 -8.69 23.86
C VAL A 373 -0.40 -8.37 24.12
N PRO A 374 -0.78 -7.95 25.34
CA PRO A 374 -2.16 -7.58 25.64
C PRO A 374 -2.50 -6.23 24.99
N LEU A 375 -3.46 -6.23 24.07
CA LEU A 375 -4.04 -5.02 23.50
C LEU A 375 -5.41 -4.80 24.13
N ALA A 376 -5.66 -3.60 24.67
CA ALA A 376 -6.96 -3.26 25.22
C ALA A 376 -8.06 -3.28 24.14
N ASP A 377 -9.26 -3.63 24.56
CA ASP A 377 -10.46 -3.63 23.72
C ASP A 377 -11.25 -2.34 23.97
N ASP A 378 -10.59 -1.21 23.74
CA ASP A 378 -11.17 0.13 23.85
C ASP A 378 -11.05 0.91 22.52
N GLU A 379 -11.82 1.99 22.40
CA GLU A 379 -11.91 2.82 21.20
C GLU A 379 -10.56 3.47 20.88
N ALA A 380 -9.86 4.02 21.88
CA ALA A 380 -8.57 4.69 21.69
C ALA A 380 -7.48 3.75 21.13
N THR A 381 -7.41 2.52 21.63
CA THR A 381 -6.49 1.48 21.14
C THR A 381 -6.85 1.08 19.71
N THR A 382 -8.14 0.94 19.42
CA THR A 382 -8.63 0.61 18.09
C THR A 382 -8.34 1.71 17.08
N GLU A 383 -8.48 2.99 17.45
CA GLU A 383 -8.13 4.14 16.63
C GLU A 383 -6.63 4.20 16.32
N LEU A 384 -5.77 3.90 17.29
CA LEU A 384 -4.31 3.83 17.09
C LEU A 384 -3.92 2.70 16.13
N ILE A 385 -4.50 1.51 16.29
CA ILE A 385 -4.26 0.39 15.36
C ILE A 385 -4.79 0.74 13.98
N ALA A 386 -5.98 1.35 13.88
CA ALA A 386 -6.55 1.81 12.63
C ALA A 386 -5.64 2.84 11.92
N ALA A 387 -5.04 3.77 12.66
CA ALA A 387 -4.07 4.73 12.14
C ALA A 387 -2.80 4.03 11.61
N ILE A 388 -2.27 3.04 12.34
CA ILE A 388 -1.15 2.21 11.90
C ILE A 388 -1.51 1.45 10.63
N CYS A 389 -2.68 0.79 10.59
CA CYS A 389 -3.14 0.03 9.43
C CYS A 389 -3.26 0.90 8.19
N ARG A 390 -3.83 2.11 8.32
CA ARG A 390 -3.92 3.09 7.22
C ARG A 390 -2.53 3.52 6.74
N ARG A 391 -1.60 3.78 7.66
CA ARG A 391 -0.22 4.19 7.33
C ARG A 391 0.56 3.08 6.60
N LEU A 392 0.16 1.82 6.79
CA LEU A 392 0.74 0.64 6.14
C LEU A 392 -0.10 0.12 4.96
N ASP A 393 -1.10 0.87 4.51
CA ASP A 393 -2.05 0.54 3.43
C ASP A 393 -2.73 -0.83 3.56
N GLY A 394 -2.79 -1.40 4.76
CA GLY A 394 -3.35 -2.74 4.94
C GLY A 394 -2.50 -3.87 4.34
N LEU A 395 -1.21 -3.63 4.06
CA LEU A 395 -0.29 -4.67 3.57
C LEU A 395 -0.01 -5.71 4.67
N PRO A 396 -0.43 -6.98 4.52
CA PRO A 396 -0.30 -8.00 5.56
C PRO A 396 1.10 -8.14 6.14
N LEU A 397 2.13 -8.28 5.29
CA LEU A 397 3.51 -8.42 5.78
C LEU A 397 3.96 -7.20 6.62
N ALA A 398 3.58 -6.00 6.21
CA ALA A 398 3.90 -4.79 6.95
C ALA A 398 3.17 -4.76 8.30
N LEU A 399 1.90 -5.16 8.33
CA LEU A 399 1.10 -5.27 9.55
C LEU A 399 1.68 -6.30 10.51
N GLU A 400 2.10 -7.46 10.01
CA GLU A 400 2.72 -8.52 10.82
C GLU A 400 4.01 -8.03 11.49
N ILE A 401 4.89 -7.36 10.74
CA ILE A 401 6.14 -6.83 11.27
C ILE A 401 5.86 -5.70 12.27
N ALA A 402 4.90 -4.81 12.00
CA ALA A 402 4.52 -3.74 12.92
C ALA A 402 3.89 -4.30 14.20
N ALA A 403 3.01 -5.29 14.09
CA ALA A 403 2.41 -5.97 15.24
C ALA A 403 3.49 -6.62 16.12
N ALA A 404 4.51 -7.24 15.51
CA ALA A 404 5.64 -7.81 16.23
C ALA A 404 6.44 -6.77 17.04
N ARG A 405 6.46 -5.49 16.64
CA ARG A 405 7.09 -4.41 17.42
C ARG A 405 6.33 -4.06 18.70
N SER A 406 5.07 -4.45 18.82
CA SER A 406 4.26 -4.22 20.02
C SER A 406 4.79 -4.94 21.25
N ALA A 407 5.66 -5.95 21.07
CA ALA A 407 6.38 -6.60 22.16
C ALA A 407 7.44 -5.69 22.82
N THR A 408 7.86 -4.62 22.13
CA THR A 408 8.94 -3.72 22.61
C THR A 408 8.60 -2.24 22.59
N LEU A 409 7.55 -1.84 21.87
CA LEU A 409 7.12 -0.45 21.69
C LEU A 409 5.62 -0.32 21.91
N ASP A 410 5.18 0.81 22.49
CA ASP A 410 3.76 1.16 22.52
C ASP A 410 3.23 1.56 21.12
N LEU A 411 1.92 1.50 20.92
CA LEU A 411 1.27 1.77 19.63
C LEU A 411 1.53 3.20 19.13
N THR A 412 1.59 4.18 20.02
CA THR A 412 1.88 5.58 19.68
C THR A 412 3.31 5.74 19.14
N SER A 413 4.27 5.00 19.70
CA SER A 413 5.67 5.01 19.27
C SER A 413 5.86 4.22 17.97
N ILE A 414 5.10 3.14 17.77
CA ILE A 414 5.03 2.45 16.46
C ILE A 414 4.51 3.44 15.41
N LEU A 415 3.38 4.11 15.67
CA LEU A 415 2.78 5.07 14.75
C LEU A 415 3.73 6.23 14.40
N ARG A 416 4.40 6.83 15.39
CA ARG A 416 5.46 7.84 15.15
C ARG A 416 6.65 7.25 14.38
N GLY A 417 7.04 6.02 14.67
CA GLY A 417 8.13 5.34 13.98
C GLY A 417 7.85 5.07 12.50
N LEU A 418 6.58 5.04 12.09
CA LEU A 418 6.17 4.87 10.69
C LEU A 418 6.41 6.11 9.82
N ASP A 419 6.91 7.22 10.37
CA ASP A 419 7.51 8.27 9.55
C ASP A 419 8.78 7.77 8.84
N ASP A 420 9.45 6.76 9.42
CA ASP A 420 10.55 6.02 8.80
C ASP A 420 10.23 4.51 8.74
N VAL A 421 9.27 4.15 7.89
CA VAL A 421 8.74 2.78 7.73
C VAL A 421 9.86 1.72 7.58
N PHE A 422 10.93 1.99 6.85
CA PHE A 422 11.99 0.99 6.61
C PHE A 422 12.87 0.70 7.83
N ARG A 423 13.02 1.68 8.73
CA ARG A 423 13.71 1.45 10.01
C ARG A 423 12.85 0.59 10.94
N LEU A 424 11.54 0.79 10.92
CA LEU A 424 10.60 0.06 11.79
C LEU A 424 10.32 -1.36 11.28
N LEU A 425 10.15 -1.53 9.97
CA LEU A 425 9.78 -2.79 9.31
C LEU A 425 10.99 -3.70 8.99
N GLN A 426 11.76 -4.01 10.02
CA GLN A 426 12.82 -5.02 9.97
C GLN A 426 12.42 -6.26 10.76
N SER A 427 12.21 -7.39 10.08
CA SER A 427 12.04 -8.69 10.73
C SER A 427 13.41 -9.28 11.08
N HIS A 428 13.50 -9.87 12.27
CA HIS A 428 14.67 -10.64 12.71
C HIS A 428 14.48 -12.15 12.48
N ASP A 429 13.37 -12.55 11.87
CA ASP A 429 13.09 -13.94 11.56
C ASP A 429 14.07 -14.46 10.50
N ARG A 430 14.97 -15.33 10.93
CA ARG A 430 16.01 -15.93 10.09
C ARG A 430 15.47 -17.00 9.16
N SER A 431 14.27 -17.52 9.43
CA SER A 431 13.62 -18.54 8.59
C SER A 431 13.07 -17.98 7.28
N LEU A 432 12.80 -16.67 7.22
CA LEU A 432 12.39 -16.00 6.00
C LEU A 432 13.58 -15.81 5.04
N PRO A 433 13.39 -15.97 3.72
CA PRO A 433 14.37 -15.54 2.72
C PRO A 433 14.76 -14.07 2.93
N GLU A 434 16.01 -13.71 2.68
CA GLU A 434 16.53 -12.34 2.92
C GLU A 434 15.65 -11.25 2.30
N ARG A 435 15.12 -11.51 1.09
CA ARG A 435 14.18 -10.66 0.36
C ARG A 435 12.83 -10.40 1.08
N HIS A 436 12.41 -11.25 2.00
CA HIS A 436 11.14 -11.14 2.73
C HIS A 436 11.33 -10.64 4.18
N ARG A 437 12.58 -10.40 4.61
CA ARG A 437 12.88 -10.00 5.99
C ARG A 437 12.58 -8.53 6.27
N THR A 438 12.69 -7.66 5.28
CA THR A 438 12.40 -6.23 5.47
C THR A 438 11.56 -5.71 4.31
N ALA A 439 10.72 -4.70 4.59
CA ALA A 439 9.98 -4.01 3.53
C ALA A 439 10.93 -3.41 2.49
N GLN A 440 12.11 -2.97 2.92
CA GLN A 440 13.16 -2.46 2.04
C GLN A 440 13.72 -3.56 1.13
N ALA A 441 14.07 -4.74 1.65
CA ALA A 441 14.64 -5.82 0.85
C ALA A 441 13.67 -6.32 -0.24
N LEU A 442 12.37 -6.34 0.08
CA LEU A 442 11.31 -6.67 -0.87
C LEU A 442 11.21 -5.66 -2.01
N LEU A 443 11.32 -4.36 -1.69
CA LEU A 443 11.25 -3.28 -2.67
C LEU A 443 12.55 -3.13 -3.46
N ASP A 444 13.72 -3.32 -2.83
CA ASP A 444 15.03 -3.38 -3.50
C ASP A 444 15.09 -4.49 -4.53
N TRP A 445 14.54 -5.65 -4.20
CA TRP A 445 14.38 -6.73 -5.16
C TRP A 445 13.40 -6.37 -6.26
N SER A 446 12.23 -5.81 -5.91
CA SER A 446 11.22 -5.38 -6.86
C SER A 446 11.73 -4.35 -7.86
N TYR A 447 12.58 -3.43 -7.40
CA TYR A 447 13.21 -2.37 -8.18
C TYR A 447 14.32 -2.88 -9.09
N ARG A 448 15.07 -3.92 -8.69
CA ARG A 448 16.11 -4.54 -9.53
C ARG A 448 15.55 -5.25 -10.77
N LEU A 449 14.30 -5.71 -10.72
CA LEU A 449 13.62 -6.32 -11.86
C LEU A 449 13.15 -5.29 -12.91
N LEU A 450 13.05 -4.01 -12.53
CA LEU A 450 12.60 -2.95 -13.42
C LEU A 450 13.61 -2.62 -14.52
N SER A 451 13.10 -2.32 -15.71
CA SER A 451 13.89 -1.72 -16.78
C SER A 451 14.41 -0.33 -16.39
N ARG A 452 15.40 0.20 -17.11
CA ARG A 452 15.98 1.53 -16.82
C ARG A 452 14.91 2.63 -16.81
N ASP A 453 13.98 2.57 -17.76
CA ASP A 453 12.95 3.60 -17.94
C ASP A 453 11.85 3.47 -16.88
N GLU A 454 11.50 2.24 -16.47
CA GLU A 454 10.58 1.97 -15.34
C GLU A 454 11.16 2.47 -14.01
N ARG A 455 12.47 2.30 -13.78
CA ARG A 455 13.13 2.84 -12.57
C ARG A 455 13.08 4.36 -12.53
N ALA A 456 13.33 5.02 -13.66
CA ALA A 456 13.20 6.46 -13.78
C ALA A 456 11.74 6.91 -13.55
N ALA A 457 10.77 6.22 -14.16
CA ALA A 457 9.36 6.50 -13.94
C ALA A 457 8.96 6.35 -12.46
N LEU A 458 9.38 5.27 -11.79
CA LEU A 458 9.10 5.05 -10.37
C LEU A 458 9.66 6.18 -9.48
N ARG A 459 10.91 6.60 -9.71
CA ARG A 459 11.51 7.72 -8.95
C ARG A 459 10.74 9.02 -9.18
N ARG A 460 10.44 9.36 -10.44
CA ARG A 460 9.76 10.62 -10.81
C ARG A 460 8.32 10.67 -10.30
N LEU A 461 7.57 9.58 -10.46
CA LEU A 461 6.19 9.48 -9.97
C LEU A 461 6.12 9.51 -8.43
N SER A 462 7.19 9.17 -7.70
CA SER A 462 7.20 9.25 -6.23
C SER A 462 7.07 10.69 -5.67
N LEU A 463 7.13 11.70 -6.55
CA LEU A 463 6.79 13.10 -6.25
C LEU A 463 5.31 13.28 -5.90
N PHE A 464 4.41 12.46 -6.48
CA PHE A 464 2.99 12.50 -6.15
C PHE A 464 2.76 12.17 -4.66
N GLY A 465 1.81 12.86 -4.05
CA GLY A 465 1.43 12.69 -2.64
C GLY A 465 0.17 11.86 -2.44
N GLY A 466 -0.68 11.83 -3.46
CA GLY A 466 -1.91 11.05 -3.52
C GLY A 466 -2.04 10.31 -4.86
N SER A 467 -3.28 10.15 -5.33
CA SER A 467 -3.52 9.62 -6.67
C SER A 467 -3.22 10.68 -7.74
N PHE A 468 -2.92 10.29 -8.97
CA PHE A 468 -2.60 11.17 -10.09
C PHE A 468 -3.30 10.72 -11.37
N SER A 469 -3.59 11.66 -12.27
CA SER A 469 -4.13 11.37 -13.60
C SER A 469 -3.04 10.85 -14.56
N LEU A 470 -3.40 10.23 -15.67
CA LEU A 470 -2.40 9.79 -16.65
C LEU A 470 -1.58 10.98 -17.18
N GLU A 471 -2.23 12.12 -17.43
CA GLU A 471 -1.63 13.34 -17.99
C GLU A 471 -0.57 13.94 -17.05
N SER A 472 -0.89 14.04 -15.76
CA SER A 472 0.09 14.50 -14.75
C SER A 472 1.25 13.50 -14.60
N GLY A 473 0.96 12.19 -14.65
CA GLY A 473 1.98 11.14 -14.68
C GLY A 473 2.93 11.27 -15.88
N VAL A 474 2.37 11.52 -17.07
CA VAL A 474 3.14 11.79 -18.30
C VAL A 474 4.01 13.02 -18.15
N ALA A 475 3.50 14.10 -17.55
CA ALA A 475 4.29 15.32 -17.32
C ALA A 475 5.50 15.08 -16.40
N ALA A 476 5.33 14.26 -15.36
CA ALA A 476 6.41 13.88 -14.46
C ALA A 476 7.46 12.98 -15.15
N ILE A 477 7.00 11.97 -15.89
CA ILE A 477 7.88 10.95 -16.50
C ILE A 477 8.62 11.49 -17.72
N SER A 478 7.96 12.21 -18.61
CA SER A 478 8.51 12.54 -19.93
C SER A 478 9.74 13.44 -19.83
N ASP A 479 10.76 13.19 -20.63
CA ASP A 479 11.96 14.04 -20.75
C ASP A 479 12.59 13.92 -22.15
N GLY A 480 13.85 14.33 -22.32
CA GLY A 480 14.57 14.19 -23.60
C GLY A 480 14.86 12.75 -24.02
N THR A 481 14.67 11.77 -23.14
CA THR A 481 14.92 10.33 -23.37
C THR A 481 13.64 9.50 -23.43
N ILE A 482 12.65 9.83 -22.59
CA ILE A 482 11.33 9.20 -22.53
C ILE A 482 10.32 10.16 -23.14
N SER A 483 9.79 9.83 -24.31
CA SER A 483 8.78 10.64 -24.99
C SER A 483 7.43 10.59 -24.27
N ALA A 484 6.61 11.62 -24.50
CA ALA A 484 5.24 11.68 -23.99
C ALA A 484 4.36 10.52 -24.48
N ASP A 485 4.62 9.98 -25.66
CA ASP A 485 3.89 8.82 -26.21
C ASP A 485 4.25 7.51 -25.49
N ARG A 486 5.47 7.41 -24.95
CA ARG A 486 5.96 6.21 -24.25
C ARG A 486 5.69 6.25 -22.75
N ALA A 487 5.55 7.44 -22.16
CA ALA A 487 5.29 7.60 -20.74
C ALA A 487 4.04 6.84 -20.22
N PRO A 488 2.89 6.79 -20.94
CA PRO A 488 1.74 5.98 -20.55
C PRO A 488 2.06 4.49 -20.40
N GLU A 489 2.86 3.94 -21.31
CA GLU A 489 3.27 2.53 -21.27
C GLU A 489 4.05 2.22 -19.98
N LEU A 490 4.86 3.16 -19.49
CA LEU A 490 5.59 3.00 -18.23
C LEU A 490 4.68 3.06 -17.01
N VAL A 491 3.62 3.89 -17.04
CA VAL A 491 2.61 3.89 -15.97
C VAL A 491 1.89 2.54 -15.92
N TRP A 492 1.49 2.01 -17.09
CA TRP A 492 0.83 0.71 -17.17
C TRP A 492 1.75 -0.44 -16.79
N ALA A 493 3.03 -0.42 -17.19
CA ALA A 493 4.01 -1.41 -16.75
C ALA A 493 4.15 -1.44 -15.21
N LEU A 494 4.18 -0.27 -14.57
CA LEU A 494 4.21 -0.18 -13.10
C LEU A 494 2.89 -0.67 -12.46
N VAL A 495 1.75 -0.55 -13.14
CA VAL A 495 0.48 -1.16 -12.71
C VAL A 495 0.54 -2.68 -12.84
N ASP A 496 1.02 -3.20 -13.98
CA ASP A 496 1.15 -4.64 -14.24
C ASP A 496 2.05 -5.31 -13.21
N GLN A 497 3.13 -4.63 -12.82
CA GLN A 497 4.08 -5.05 -11.78
C GLN A 497 3.58 -4.80 -10.34
N SER A 498 2.34 -4.33 -10.20
CA SER A 498 1.68 -4.02 -8.92
C SER A 498 2.45 -3.00 -8.05
N LEU A 499 3.15 -2.05 -8.67
CA LEU A 499 3.80 -0.91 -8.00
C LEU A 499 2.87 0.31 -7.95
N LEU A 500 1.90 0.38 -8.86
CA LEU A 500 0.79 1.31 -8.87
C LEU A 500 -0.54 0.56 -8.81
N ASN A 501 -1.52 1.18 -8.15
CA ASN A 501 -2.91 0.75 -8.15
C ASN A 501 -3.74 1.69 -9.02
N VAL A 502 -4.78 1.15 -9.65
CA VAL A 502 -5.76 1.93 -10.41
C VAL A 502 -6.99 2.17 -9.54
N ASP A 503 -7.38 3.43 -9.41
CA ASP A 503 -8.63 3.85 -8.80
C ASP A 503 -9.65 4.15 -9.92
N LEU A 504 -10.67 3.29 -10.00
CA LEU A 504 -11.79 3.40 -10.95
C LEU A 504 -13.04 3.99 -10.29
N THR A 505 -12.99 4.37 -9.01
CA THR A 505 -14.14 4.91 -8.27
C THR A 505 -14.28 6.43 -8.46
N ALA A 506 -13.20 7.09 -8.86
CA ALA A 506 -13.21 8.49 -9.25
C ALA A 506 -13.94 8.69 -10.59
N SER A 507 -14.37 9.93 -10.87
CA SER A 507 -15.00 10.33 -12.13
C SER A 507 -14.09 10.13 -13.36
N ALA A 508 -12.77 9.98 -13.13
CA ALA A 508 -11.76 9.64 -14.12
C ALA A 508 -10.78 8.62 -13.54
N THR A 509 -10.17 7.79 -14.39
CA THR A 509 -9.14 6.83 -13.99
C THR A 509 -7.96 7.54 -13.35
N ARG A 510 -7.65 7.20 -12.09
CA ARG A 510 -6.46 7.71 -11.39
C ARG A 510 -5.55 6.56 -10.97
N TYR A 511 -4.27 6.87 -10.86
CA TYR A 511 -3.23 5.93 -10.45
C TYR A 511 -2.70 6.34 -9.08
N ARG A 512 -2.38 5.41 -8.21
CA ARG A 512 -1.78 5.72 -6.91
C ARG A 512 -0.73 4.71 -6.52
N PHE A 513 0.31 5.18 -5.84
CA PHE A 513 1.20 4.27 -5.14
C PHE A 513 0.53 3.66 -3.90
N LEU A 514 1.01 2.49 -3.51
CA LEU A 514 1.03 2.14 -2.09
C LEU A 514 2.07 3.04 -1.39
N GLU A 515 1.74 3.61 -0.24
CA GLU A 515 2.58 4.53 0.53
C GLU A 515 3.98 3.95 0.76
N THR A 516 4.09 2.63 1.01
CA THR A 516 5.38 1.95 1.17
C THR A 516 6.25 2.01 -0.10
N VAL A 517 5.67 1.82 -1.27
CA VAL A 517 6.36 1.92 -2.58
C VAL A 517 6.73 3.36 -2.87
N ARG A 518 5.84 4.31 -2.57
CA ARG A 518 6.09 5.75 -2.74
C ARG A 518 7.27 6.22 -1.88
N GLN A 519 7.27 5.82 -0.62
CA GLN A 519 8.34 6.11 0.33
C GLN A 519 9.68 5.47 -0.05
N TYR A 520 9.64 4.31 -0.70
CA TYR A 520 10.83 3.70 -1.28
C TYR A 520 11.35 4.53 -2.45
N GLY A 521 10.49 4.89 -3.40
CA GLY A 521 10.83 5.72 -4.55
C GLY A 521 11.51 7.04 -4.16
N ARG A 522 11.04 7.67 -3.08
CA ARG A 522 11.63 8.91 -2.53
C ARG A 522 13.01 8.77 -1.91
N ARG A 523 13.36 7.58 -1.43
CA ARG A 523 14.67 7.30 -0.81
C ARG A 523 15.71 6.85 -1.83
N LEU A 524 15.27 6.46 -3.03
CA LEU A 524 16.18 6.12 -4.11
C LEU A 524 17.04 7.34 -4.46
N PRO A 525 18.37 7.17 -4.61
CA PRO A 525 19.21 8.27 -5.04
C PRO A 525 18.76 8.74 -6.44
N PRO A 526 18.65 10.06 -6.68
CA PRO A 526 18.38 10.57 -8.01
C PRO A 526 19.51 10.20 -8.97
N GLU A 527 19.18 9.99 -10.24
CA GLU A 527 20.15 9.71 -11.30
C GLU A 527 20.13 10.85 -12.32
N ASN A 528 21.24 11.55 -12.49
CA ASN A 528 21.36 12.70 -13.41
C ASN A 528 20.27 13.78 -13.19
N ASP A 529 19.99 14.11 -11.92
CA ASP A 529 19.00 15.11 -11.51
C ASP A 529 17.57 14.85 -12.05
N ASP A 530 17.25 13.58 -12.35
CA ASP A 530 15.99 13.18 -12.97
C ASP A 530 14.75 13.58 -12.17
N VAL A 531 14.80 13.44 -10.84
CA VAL A 531 13.72 13.84 -9.93
C VAL A 531 13.57 15.36 -9.85
N GLU A 532 14.66 16.12 -9.88
CA GLU A 532 14.62 17.59 -9.87
C GLU A 532 14.02 18.13 -11.17
N ALA A 533 14.47 17.61 -12.32
CA ALA A 533 13.90 17.97 -13.60
C ALA A 533 12.41 17.58 -13.70
N ALA A 534 12.02 16.43 -13.13
CA ALA A 534 10.62 16.01 -13.06
C ALA A 534 9.78 16.92 -12.16
N ALA A 535 10.31 17.35 -11.02
CA ALA A 535 9.63 18.28 -10.13
C ALA A 535 9.35 19.62 -10.82
N SER A 536 10.31 20.17 -11.55
CA SER A 536 10.13 21.40 -12.33
C SER A 536 9.08 21.24 -13.44
N ARG A 537 9.11 20.14 -14.20
CA ARG A 537 8.09 19.87 -15.24
C ARG A 537 6.70 19.70 -14.65
N LEU A 538 6.60 18.96 -13.55
CA LEU A 538 5.33 18.73 -12.85
C LEU A 538 4.79 20.03 -12.25
N GLY A 539 5.67 20.88 -11.68
CA GLY A 539 5.32 22.21 -11.20
C GLY A 539 4.78 23.08 -12.34
N ALA A 540 5.47 23.14 -13.48
CA ALA A 540 5.00 23.85 -14.66
C ALA A 540 3.66 23.30 -15.19
N TRP A 541 3.47 21.98 -15.16
CA TRP A 541 2.21 21.34 -15.56
C TRP A 541 1.06 21.73 -14.63
N PHE A 542 1.27 21.72 -13.31
CA PHE A 542 0.26 22.18 -12.36
C PHE A 542 -0.04 23.66 -12.51
N LEU A 543 0.96 24.51 -12.72
CA LEU A 543 0.75 25.94 -12.96
C LEU A 543 -0.03 26.21 -14.25
N ALA A 544 0.18 25.41 -15.30
CA ALA A 544 -0.58 25.52 -16.53
C ALA A 544 -2.04 25.02 -16.38
N THR A 545 -2.23 23.91 -15.67
CA THR A 545 -3.53 23.22 -15.57
C THR A 545 -4.43 23.81 -14.48
N LEU A 546 -3.84 24.23 -13.36
CA LEU A 546 -4.50 24.85 -12.20
C LEU A 546 -4.22 26.36 -12.14
N SER A 547 -3.97 26.98 -13.31
CA SER A 547 -3.60 28.39 -13.43
C SER A 547 -4.51 29.32 -12.63
N LEU A 548 -3.90 30.33 -12.00
CA LEU A 548 -4.60 31.41 -11.30
C LEU A 548 -5.41 32.30 -12.26
N ASP A 549 -5.20 32.23 -13.56
CA ASP A 549 -5.98 32.99 -14.54
C ASP A 549 -7.26 32.27 -14.99
N ARG A 550 -7.43 30.99 -14.62
CA ARG A 550 -8.61 30.21 -14.98
C ARG A 550 -9.84 30.70 -14.19
N PRO A 551 -11.05 30.73 -14.81
CA PRO A 551 -12.30 30.94 -14.10
C PRO A 551 -12.44 30.03 -12.88
N ARG A 552 -12.83 30.61 -11.75
CA ARG A 552 -12.88 29.95 -10.44
C ARG A 552 -14.22 29.23 -10.24
N ASP A 553 -14.56 28.36 -11.18
CA ASP A 553 -15.82 27.61 -11.16
C ASP A 553 -15.73 26.34 -10.31
N LYS A 554 -16.84 25.59 -10.23
CA LYS A 554 -16.91 24.31 -9.51
C LYS A 554 -15.87 23.30 -10.03
N ALA A 555 -15.58 23.30 -11.32
CA ALA A 555 -14.60 22.40 -11.92
C ALA A 555 -13.20 22.74 -11.42
N TRP A 556 -12.81 24.02 -11.39
CA TRP A 556 -11.52 24.45 -10.84
C TRP A 556 -11.35 24.06 -9.37
N ILE A 557 -12.39 24.26 -8.54
CA ILE A 557 -12.36 23.85 -7.11
C ILE A 557 -12.14 22.34 -7.00
N GLY A 558 -12.88 21.53 -7.76
CA GLY A 558 -12.74 20.08 -7.78
C GLY A 558 -11.38 19.61 -8.30
N ASP A 559 -10.87 20.23 -9.35
CA ASP A 559 -9.55 19.94 -9.93
C ASP A 559 -8.45 20.17 -8.89
N VAL A 560 -8.42 21.35 -8.25
CA VAL A 560 -7.43 21.65 -7.19
C VAL A 560 -7.60 20.70 -6.00
N ALA A 561 -8.82 20.46 -5.54
CA ALA A 561 -9.10 19.54 -4.42
C ALA A 561 -8.51 18.15 -4.68
N SER A 562 -8.66 17.63 -5.90
CA SER A 562 -8.15 16.31 -6.29
C SER A 562 -6.62 16.24 -6.34
N GLU A 563 -5.94 17.38 -6.47
CA GLU A 563 -4.49 17.50 -6.58
C GLU A 563 -3.81 18.07 -5.33
N LEU A 564 -4.55 18.44 -4.28
CA LEU A 564 -4.00 19.07 -3.07
C LEU A 564 -2.84 18.30 -2.46
N ASP A 565 -2.98 16.97 -2.32
CA ASP A 565 -1.94 16.14 -1.74
C ASP A 565 -0.70 16.09 -2.65
N ASN A 566 -0.89 16.16 -3.96
CA ASN A 566 0.20 16.23 -4.93
C ASN A 566 0.92 17.58 -4.89
N LEU A 567 0.17 18.69 -4.79
CA LEU A 567 0.72 20.03 -4.63
C LEU A 567 1.55 20.13 -3.34
N ARG A 568 0.98 19.72 -2.20
CA ARG A 568 1.66 19.70 -0.89
C ARG A 568 2.95 18.89 -0.94
N SER A 569 2.86 17.71 -1.55
CA SER A 569 3.95 16.77 -1.70
C SER A 569 5.08 17.32 -2.58
N LEU A 570 4.73 17.96 -3.68
CA LEU A 570 5.68 18.59 -4.60
C LEU A 570 6.35 19.81 -3.97
N ILE A 571 5.57 20.74 -3.38
CA ILE A 571 6.08 21.95 -2.71
C ILE A 571 7.05 21.60 -1.58
N SER A 572 6.79 20.51 -0.85
CA SER A 572 7.64 20.08 0.27
C SER A 572 8.93 19.38 -0.17
N SER A 573 9.05 18.98 -1.45
CA SER A 573 10.22 18.28 -1.98
C SER A 573 11.45 19.20 -2.05
N GLU A 574 12.65 18.65 -1.82
CA GLU A 574 13.91 19.42 -1.90
C GLU A 574 14.05 20.23 -3.20
N PRO A 575 13.78 19.69 -4.40
CA PRO A 575 13.93 20.43 -5.65
C PRO A 575 13.05 21.69 -5.76
N MET A 576 11.90 21.69 -5.09
CA MET A 576 10.91 22.76 -5.21
C MET A 576 10.92 23.73 -4.04
N ARG A 577 11.42 23.34 -2.86
CA ARG A 577 11.25 24.14 -1.63
C ARG A 577 11.79 25.57 -1.73
N ALA A 578 12.76 25.83 -2.60
CA ALA A 578 13.34 27.16 -2.80
C ALA A 578 12.87 27.88 -4.08
N SER A 579 12.06 27.23 -4.93
CA SER A 579 11.68 27.78 -6.24
C SER A 579 10.56 28.81 -6.14
N GLU A 580 10.55 29.76 -7.08
CA GLU A 580 9.43 30.70 -7.24
C GLU A 580 8.13 29.97 -7.64
N ASP A 581 8.23 28.91 -8.44
CA ASP A 581 7.10 28.07 -8.84
C ASP A 581 6.38 27.45 -7.64
N ALA A 582 7.12 27.01 -6.61
CA ALA A 582 6.51 26.49 -5.39
C ALA A 582 5.72 27.56 -4.64
N GLN A 583 6.20 28.79 -4.61
CA GLN A 583 5.48 29.92 -4.01
C GLN A 583 4.21 30.27 -4.80
N HIS A 584 4.26 30.16 -6.14
CA HIS A 584 3.09 30.30 -7.00
C HIS A 584 2.06 29.18 -6.75
N LEU A 585 2.48 27.92 -6.63
CA LEU A 585 1.60 26.81 -6.27
C LEU A 585 0.97 26.97 -4.88
N VAL A 586 1.65 27.60 -3.92
CA VAL A 586 1.03 27.96 -2.63
C VAL A 586 -0.08 29.01 -2.79
N CYS A 587 0.04 29.93 -3.73
CA CYS A 587 -1.04 30.87 -4.03
C CYS A 587 -2.26 30.15 -4.64
N VAL A 588 -2.06 29.07 -5.41
CA VAL A 588 -3.14 28.17 -5.86
C VAL A 588 -3.85 27.52 -4.67
N ILE A 589 -3.10 26.96 -3.71
CA ILE A 589 -3.67 26.38 -2.48
C ILE A 589 -4.43 27.43 -1.66
N GLY A 590 -3.85 28.62 -1.48
CA GLY A 590 -4.50 29.71 -0.74
C GLY A 590 -5.81 30.16 -1.37
N ARG A 591 -5.84 30.28 -2.70
CA ARG A 591 -7.06 30.60 -3.46
C ARG A 591 -8.10 29.49 -3.36
N TYR A 592 -7.69 28.23 -3.37
CA TYR A 592 -8.59 27.11 -3.11
C TYR A 592 -9.25 27.23 -1.73
N HIS A 593 -8.47 27.52 -0.69
CA HIS A 593 -9.01 27.70 0.66
C HIS A 593 -9.97 28.88 0.77
N ASP A 594 -9.72 29.98 0.06
CA ASP A 594 -10.65 31.11 -0.01
C ASP A 594 -11.96 30.71 -0.70
N MET A 595 -11.88 30.01 -1.83
CA MET A 595 -13.05 29.61 -2.62
C MET A 595 -13.88 28.52 -1.96
N ALA A 596 -13.22 27.52 -1.35
CA ALA A 596 -13.86 26.47 -0.55
C ALA A 596 -14.21 26.94 0.88
N GLN A 597 -13.86 28.18 1.24
CA GLN A 597 -14.14 28.82 2.53
C GLN A 597 -13.64 28.03 3.75
N THR A 598 -12.47 27.41 3.59
CA THR A 598 -11.77 26.63 4.64
C THR A 598 -10.67 27.47 5.29
N TYR A 599 -11.02 28.68 5.72
CA TYR A 599 -10.07 29.75 6.05
C TYR A 599 -9.07 29.38 7.14
N ARG A 600 -9.51 28.80 8.28
CA ARG A 600 -8.61 28.44 9.38
C ARG A 600 -7.57 27.40 8.96
N ALA A 601 -8.02 26.34 8.27
CA ALA A 601 -7.14 25.32 7.73
C ALA A 601 -6.15 25.91 6.70
N GLY A 602 -6.63 26.82 5.85
CA GLY A 602 -5.80 27.54 4.89
C GLY A 602 -4.76 28.44 5.55
N ILE A 603 -5.10 29.17 6.62
CA ILE A 603 -4.17 29.97 7.41
C ILE A 603 -3.08 29.07 8.01
N ASP A 604 -3.47 27.99 8.69
CA ASP A 604 -2.52 27.08 9.34
C ASP A 604 -1.57 26.43 8.32
N GLU A 605 -2.07 26.09 7.13
CA GLU A 605 -1.27 25.54 6.04
C GLU A 605 -0.33 26.59 5.41
N LEU A 606 -0.87 27.72 4.96
CA LEU A 606 -0.07 28.77 4.32
C LEU A 606 0.95 29.39 5.28
N GLN A 607 0.63 29.56 6.57
CA GLN A 607 1.56 30.10 7.55
C GLN A 607 2.80 29.20 7.72
N ARG A 608 2.62 27.86 7.73
CA ARG A 608 3.75 26.92 7.75
C ARG A 608 4.60 27.03 6.49
N LEU A 609 3.95 27.11 5.33
CA LEU A 609 4.62 27.17 4.02
C LEU A 609 5.37 28.50 3.83
N VAL A 610 4.76 29.63 4.17
CA VAL A 610 5.36 30.97 4.17
C VAL A 610 6.57 31.03 5.11
N GLY A 611 6.48 30.39 6.28
CA GLY A 611 7.58 30.31 7.25
C GLY A 611 8.78 29.50 6.75
N ALA A 612 8.53 28.47 5.93
CA ALA A 612 9.56 27.61 5.36
C ALA A 612 10.22 28.22 4.10
N MET A 613 9.48 28.91 3.24
CA MET A 613 9.94 29.36 1.92
C MET A 613 10.38 30.83 1.89
N ARG A 614 11.56 31.15 2.42
CA ARG A 614 12.00 32.54 2.67
C ARG A 614 12.64 33.28 1.48
N SER A 615 12.80 32.64 0.31
CA SER A 615 13.38 33.29 -0.87
C SER A 615 12.52 34.50 -1.31
N GLU A 616 13.15 35.67 -1.46
CA GLU A 616 12.49 36.88 -1.93
C GLU A 616 12.18 36.74 -3.44
N SER A 617 10.92 36.91 -3.82
CA SER A 617 10.44 36.88 -5.20
C SER A 617 9.13 37.66 -5.34
N PRO A 618 8.70 38.01 -6.57
CA PRO A 618 7.34 38.49 -6.81
C PRO A 618 6.26 37.51 -6.29
N ALA A 619 6.41 36.20 -6.51
CA ALA A 619 5.45 35.22 -6.00
C ALA A 619 5.35 35.21 -4.46
N ARG A 620 6.44 35.50 -3.73
CA ARG A 620 6.40 35.63 -2.27
C ARG A 620 5.54 36.80 -1.81
N VAL A 621 5.52 37.92 -2.55
CA VAL A 621 4.63 39.07 -2.27
C VAL A 621 3.17 38.63 -2.34
N ALA A 622 2.79 37.92 -3.41
CA ALA A 622 1.43 37.41 -3.58
C ALA A 622 1.07 36.32 -2.55
N MET A 623 2.03 35.48 -2.16
CA MET A 623 1.83 34.47 -1.12
C MET A 623 1.51 35.11 0.24
N LEU A 624 2.25 36.16 0.62
CA LEU A 624 1.99 36.95 1.83
C LEU A 624 0.65 37.68 1.75
N ALA A 625 0.32 38.28 0.60
CA ALA A 625 -0.96 38.95 0.39
C ALA A 625 -2.16 37.98 0.45
N THR A 626 -1.99 36.75 -0.06
CA THR A 626 -3.00 35.68 0.00
C THR A 626 -3.22 35.22 1.43
N LEU A 627 -2.16 34.99 2.21
CA LEU A 627 -2.29 34.67 3.64
C LEU A 627 -2.94 35.82 4.42
N ALA A 628 -2.59 37.07 4.10
CA ALA A 628 -3.23 38.24 4.70
C ALA A 628 -4.74 38.30 4.39
N ASP A 629 -5.17 37.97 3.16
CA ASP A 629 -6.59 37.90 2.78
C ASP A 629 -7.34 36.85 3.63
N LEU A 630 -6.77 35.66 3.82
CA LEU A 630 -7.37 34.63 4.67
C LEU A 630 -7.52 35.09 6.13
N HIS A 631 -6.51 35.77 6.70
CA HIS A 631 -6.62 36.37 8.04
C HIS A 631 -7.72 37.44 8.09
N LEU A 632 -7.87 38.25 7.05
CA LEU A 632 -8.93 39.26 6.96
C LEU A 632 -10.32 38.63 6.95
N ARG A 633 -10.51 37.47 6.32
CA ARG A 633 -11.79 36.72 6.38
C ARG A 633 -12.21 36.41 7.82
N LEU A 634 -11.25 36.11 8.71
CA LEU A 634 -11.51 35.84 10.14
C LEU A 634 -11.45 37.08 11.04
N GLY A 635 -11.26 38.28 10.47
CA GLY A 635 -11.16 39.54 11.20
C GLY A 635 -9.80 39.77 11.88
N GLU A 636 -8.76 39.01 11.54
CA GLU A 636 -7.45 39.02 12.19
C GLU A 636 -6.54 40.10 11.58
N ALA A 637 -6.99 41.36 11.63
CA ALA A 637 -6.35 42.49 10.95
C ALA A 637 -4.89 42.74 11.38
N ALA A 638 -4.53 42.45 12.63
CA ALA A 638 -3.16 42.61 13.13
C ALA A 638 -2.17 41.66 12.42
N ALA A 639 -2.57 40.40 12.21
CA ALA A 639 -1.77 39.42 11.48
C ALA A 639 -1.60 39.83 10.02
N ALA A 640 -2.70 40.21 9.36
CA ALA A 640 -2.69 40.72 7.98
C ALA A 640 -1.79 41.97 7.83
N THR A 641 -1.82 42.90 8.79
CA THR A 641 -0.96 44.10 8.80
C THR A 641 0.52 43.72 8.83
N SER A 642 0.90 42.77 9.68
CA SER A 642 2.30 42.32 9.77
C SER A 642 2.78 41.66 8.48
N LEU A 643 1.94 40.81 7.86
CA LEU A 643 2.25 40.13 6.61
C LEU A 643 2.40 41.10 5.45
N LEU A 644 1.53 42.12 5.35
CA LEU A 644 1.61 43.12 4.29
C LEU A 644 2.77 44.09 4.49
N ALA A 645 3.19 44.36 5.72
CA ALA A 645 4.41 45.12 6.00
C ALA A 645 5.66 44.37 5.49
N GLU A 646 5.73 43.06 5.69
CA GLU A 646 6.78 42.22 5.11
C GLU A 646 6.70 42.20 3.58
N ALA A 647 5.50 42.01 3.02
CA ALA A 647 5.28 41.97 1.59
C ALA A 647 5.68 43.29 0.91
N ALA A 648 5.47 44.43 1.56
CA ALA A 648 5.88 45.75 1.05
C ALA A 648 7.41 45.85 0.86
N ILE A 649 8.18 45.39 1.85
CA ILE A 649 9.64 45.41 1.81
C ILE A 649 10.17 44.52 0.68
N ILE A 650 9.58 43.33 0.50
CA ILE A 650 9.98 42.41 -0.57
C ILE A 650 9.60 42.99 -1.93
N ARG A 651 8.37 43.52 -2.05
CA ARG A 651 7.86 44.12 -3.28
C ARG A 651 8.73 45.27 -3.79
N GLU A 652 9.30 46.10 -2.91
CA GLU A 652 10.23 47.16 -3.31
C GLU A 652 11.48 46.63 -4.03
N LYS A 653 11.91 45.41 -3.69
CA LYS A 653 13.09 44.77 -4.27
C LYS A 653 12.77 43.95 -5.51
N THR A 654 11.65 43.24 -5.49
CA THR A 654 11.33 42.20 -6.48
C THR A 654 10.23 42.61 -7.46
N GLY A 655 9.41 43.60 -7.12
CA GLY A 655 8.18 43.91 -7.85
C GLY A 655 7.01 42.98 -7.49
N THR A 656 5.94 43.05 -8.29
CA THR A 656 4.72 42.25 -8.17
C THR A 656 4.66 41.19 -9.26
N PRO A 657 4.08 40.00 -9.01
CA PRO A 657 4.00 38.98 -10.03
C PRO A 657 2.98 39.37 -11.11
N PRO A 658 3.22 39.05 -12.40
CA PRO A 658 2.33 39.47 -13.50
C PRO A 658 0.88 38.99 -13.39
N TRP A 659 0.65 37.84 -12.72
CA TRP A 659 -0.66 37.21 -12.54
C TRP A 659 -1.44 37.73 -11.32
N ASP A 660 -0.85 38.59 -10.47
CA ASP A 660 -1.55 39.24 -9.36
C ASP A 660 -1.40 40.77 -9.45
N GLU A 661 -2.20 41.36 -10.34
CA GLU A 661 -2.11 42.79 -10.67
C GLU A 661 -2.35 43.74 -9.48
N VAL A 662 -3.17 43.29 -8.52
CA VAL A 662 -3.76 44.14 -7.45
C VAL A 662 -3.87 43.47 -6.07
N GLY A 663 -3.39 42.23 -5.88
CA GLY A 663 -3.61 41.51 -4.61
C GLY A 663 -3.02 42.23 -3.40
N PHE A 664 -1.83 42.81 -3.52
CA PHE A 664 -1.23 43.60 -2.45
C PHE A 664 -2.05 44.86 -2.12
N GLU A 665 -2.47 45.63 -3.13
CA GLU A 665 -3.27 46.84 -2.96
C GLU A 665 -4.63 46.53 -2.35
N ARG A 666 -5.28 45.46 -2.81
CA ARG A 666 -6.56 44.98 -2.28
C ARG A 666 -6.46 44.68 -0.79
N SER A 667 -5.52 43.83 -0.39
CA SER A 667 -5.38 43.41 1.01
C SER A 667 -4.95 44.59 1.91
N SER A 668 -4.09 45.47 1.39
CA SER A 668 -3.69 46.70 2.11
C SER A 668 -4.85 47.66 2.34
N GLY A 669 -5.71 47.82 1.33
CA GLY A 669 -6.91 48.62 1.44
C GLY A 669 -7.92 48.04 2.43
N GLU A 670 -8.10 46.72 2.44
CA GLU A 670 -9.02 46.09 3.41
C GLU A 670 -8.48 46.19 4.84
N VAL A 671 -7.17 46.03 5.06
CA VAL A 671 -6.55 46.34 6.35
C VAL A 671 -6.87 47.78 6.78
N ALA A 672 -6.73 48.76 5.86
CA ALA A 672 -7.08 50.15 6.15
C ALA A 672 -8.54 50.30 6.60
N ILE A 673 -9.49 49.59 5.96
CA ILE A 673 -10.90 49.57 6.41
C ILE A 673 -11.02 49.01 7.83
N ARG A 674 -10.37 47.87 8.12
CA ARG A 674 -10.44 47.20 9.43
C ARG A 674 -9.87 48.04 10.57
N VAL A 675 -8.91 48.93 10.30
CA VAL A 675 -8.35 49.86 11.29
C VAL A 675 -9.01 51.24 11.28
N GLY A 676 -10.13 51.42 10.55
CA GLY A 676 -10.92 52.66 10.54
C GLY A 676 -10.43 53.75 9.58
N GLU A 677 -9.52 53.42 8.67
CA GLU A 677 -8.95 54.33 7.66
C GLU A 677 -9.66 54.20 6.29
N SER A 678 -10.99 54.25 6.27
CA SER A 678 -11.80 54.01 5.04
C SER A 678 -11.49 54.98 3.89
N LEU A 679 -11.13 56.23 4.19
CA LEU A 679 -10.72 57.20 3.15
C LEU A 679 -9.42 56.76 2.44
N ARG A 680 -8.45 56.27 3.20
CA ARG A 680 -7.19 55.74 2.65
C ARG A 680 -7.45 54.51 1.77
N ALA A 681 -8.34 53.62 2.19
CA ALA A 681 -8.76 52.47 1.38
C ALA A 681 -9.38 52.91 0.04
N ALA A 682 -10.24 53.93 0.06
CA ALA A 682 -10.84 54.48 -1.17
C ALA A 682 -9.78 55.11 -2.09
N ASP A 683 -8.77 55.78 -1.54
CA ASP A 683 -7.68 56.37 -2.32
C ASP A 683 -6.80 55.30 -2.98
N ILE A 684 -6.44 54.25 -2.24
CA ILE A 684 -5.75 53.06 -2.79
C ILE A 684 -6.54 52.49 -3.96
N ALA A 685 -7.85 52.30 -3.79
CA ALA A 685 -8.70 51.74 -4.85
C ALA A 685 -8.76 52.65 -6.09
N ARG A 686 -9.00 53.95 -5.91
CA ARG A 686 -9.09 54.92 -7.02
C ARG A 686 -7.77 55.09 -7.76
N GLU A 687 -6.65 55.14 -7.04
CA GLU A 687 -5.33 55.23 -7.65
C GLU A 687 -5.02 53.99 -8.49
N THR A 688 -5.29 52.81 -7.92
CA THR A 688 -5.04 51.53 -8.60
C THR A 688 -5.93 51.38 -9.85
N LEU A 689 -7.21 51.77 -9.78
CA LEU A 689 -8.15 51.74 -10.90
C LEU A 689 -7.79 52.67 -12.08
N ARG A 690 -6.80 53.58 -11.93
CA ARG A 690 -6.27 54.38 -13.06
C ARG A 690 -5.32 53.60 -13.94
N ARG A 691 -4.81 52.44 -13.48
CA ARG A 691 -3.93 51.55 -14.24
C ARG A 691 -4.76 50.76 -15.28
N PRO A 692 -4.15 50.34 -16.39
CA PRO A 692 -4.79 49.40 -17.31
C PRO A 692 -4.83 48.01 -16.65
N LEU A 693 -5.99 47.66 -16.08
CA LEU A 693 -6.20 46.43 -15.32
C LEU A 693 -7.08 45.44 -16.09
N SER A 694 -6.92 44.13 -15.87
CA SER A 694 -7.90 43.13 -16.31
C SER A 694 -9.28 43.36 -15.69
N PHE A 695 -10.34 42.81 -16.29
CA PHE A 695 -11.70 42.88 -15.72
C PHE A 695 -11.77 42.32 -14.30
N GLN A 696 -11.05 41.22 -14.03
CA GLN A 696 -10.98 40.62 -12.70
C GLN A 696 -10.29 41.56 -11.69
N ALA A 697 -9.17 42.18 -12.05
CA ALA A 697 -8.48 43.14 -11.20
C ALA A 697 -9.33 44.41 -10.96
N GLN A 698 -10.05 44.91 -11.98
CA GLN A 698 -10.99 46.02 -11.84
C GLN A 698 -12.14 45.66 -10.88
N ALA A 699 -12.67 44.44 -10.97
CA ALA A 699 -13.72 43.96 -10.06
C ALA A 699 -13.23 43.92 -8.61
N ARG A 700 -12.04 43.33 -8.36
CA ARG A 700 -11.43 43.27 -7.02
C ARG A 700 -11.19 44.65 -6.41
N MET A 701 -10.76 45.63 -7.21
CA MET A 701 -10.56 47.00 -6.71
C MET A 701 -11.87 47.79 -6.57
N SER A 702 -12.88 47.50 -7.39
CA SER A 702 -14.23 48.06 -7.25
C SER A 702 -14.91 47.54 -5.99
N ASN A 703 -14.70 46.27 -5.63
CA ASN A 703 -15.10 45.73 -4.33
C ASN A 703 -14.50 46.53 -3.18
N LEU A 704 -13.18 46.74 -3.18
CA LEU A 704 -12.51 47.53 -2.14
C LEU A 704 -13.08 48.95 -2.04
N LEU A 705 -13.31 49.61 -3.18
CA LEU A 705 -13.92 50.93 -3.20
C LEU A 705 -15.34 50.92 -2.62
N GLY A 706 -16.13 49.89 -2.94
CA GLY A 706 -17.47 49.70 -2.41
C GLY A 706 -17.48 49.52 -0.90
N LEU A 707 -16.59 48.68 -0.37
CA LEU A 707 -16.41 48.50 1.08
C LEU A 707 -15.97 49.81 1.76
N ALA A 708 -15.07 50.58 1.15
CA ALA A 708 -14.60 51.85 1.68
C ALA A 708 -15.69 52.94 1.70
N CYS A 709 -16.48 53.05 0.63
CA CYS A 709 -17.66 53.93 0.55
C CYS A 709 -18.72 53.51 1.58
N SER A 710 -18.99 52.21 1.68
CA SER A 710 -19.94 51.63 2.64
C SER A 710 -19.59 51.96 4.09
N ALA A 711 -18.31 51.78 4.46
CA ALA A 711 -17.77 52.09 5.78
C ALA A 711 -17.75 53.59 6.10
N SER A 712 -17.61 54.45 5.09
CA SER A 712 -17.69 55.91 5.26
C SER A 712 -19.12 56.48 5.18
N GLY A 713 -20.13 55.63 4.96
CA GLY A 713 -21.54 56.01 4.86
C GLY A 713 -21.99 56.51 3.49
N ASP A 714 -21.12 56.49 2.47
CA ASP A 714 -21.45 56.83 1.09
C ASP A 714 -22.13 55.65 0.39
N LEU A 715 -23.41 55.42 0.70
CA LEU A 715 -24.21 54.33 0.13
C LEU A 715 -24.35 54.41 -1.41
N PRO A 716 -24.58 55.59 -2.03
CA PRO A 716 -24.63 55.69 -3.49
C PRO A 716 -23.30 55.32 -4.16
N GLY A 717 -22.18 55.78 -3.60
CA GLY A 717 -20.85 55.39 -4.07
C GLY A 717 -20.58 53.90 -3.91
N ALA A 718 -21.00 53.31 -2.78
CA ALA A 718 -20.89 51.88 -2.53
C ALA A 718 -21.69 51.05 -3.55
N MET A 719 -22.95 51.40 -3.80
CA MET A 719 -23.80 50.74 -4.79
C MET A 719 -23.17 50.78 -6.18
N GLN A 720 -22.69 51.95 -6.62
CA GLN A 720 -22.04 52.07 -7.93
C GLN A 720 -20.78 51.20 -8.03
N ALA A 721 -19.98 51.14 -6.96
CA ALA A 721 -18.76 50.37 -6.94
C ALA A 721 -19.04 48.85 -6.95
N PHE A 722 -20.02 48.37 -6.18
CA PHE A 722 -20.41 46.95 -6.19
C PHE A 722 -21.09 46.50 -7.49
N GLN A 723 -21.83 47.39 -8.16
CA GLN A 723 -22.31 47.10 -9.52
C GLN A 723 -21.15 46.92 -10.50
N ARG A 724 -20.12 47.77 -10.44
CA ARG A 724 -18.91 47.60 -11.26
C ARG A 724 -18.11 46.35 -10.90
N GLU A 725 -18.07 45.97 -9.61
CA GLU A 725 -17.50 44.70 -9.18
C GLU A 725 -18.19 43.53 -9.90
N ARG A 726 -19.52 43.47 -9.79
CA ARG A 726 -20.32 42.39 -10.40
C ARG A 726 -20.14 42.34 -11.91
N ASP A 727 -20.30 43.48 -12.59
CA ASP A 727 -20.18 43.56 -14.05
C ASP A 727 -18.75 43.18 -14.50
N GLY A 728 -17.73 43.49 -13.69
CA GLY A 728 -16.34 43.10 -13.94
C GLY A 728 -16.10 41.59 -13.80
N TYR A 729 -16.68 40.93 -12.78
CA TYR A 729 -16.60 39.48 -12.66
C TYR A 729 -17.39 38.76 -13.75
N GLU A 730 -18.55 39.28 -14.16
CA GLU A 730 -19.31 38.76 -15.29
C GLU A 730 -18.52 38.85 -16.60
N ALA A 731 -17.90 40.01 -16.87
CA ALA A 731 -17.04 40.20 -18.04
C ALA A 731 -15.77 39.33 -18.00
N ALA A 732 -15.27 38.98 -16.81
CA ALA A 732 -14.15 38.06 -16.63
C ALA A 732 -14.55 36.57 -16.70
N GLY A 733 -15.84 36.25 -16.70
CA GLY A 733 -16.33 34.87 -16.57
C GLY A 733 -16.05 34.25 -15.20
N ASP A 734 -15.86 35.06 -14.16
CA ASP A 734 -15.44 34.62 -12.82
C ASP A 734 -16.63 34.23 -11.94
N VAL A 735 -17.23 33.08 -12.26
CA VAL A 735 -18.46 32.60 -11.60
C VAL A 735 -18.26 32.38 -10.10
N GLY A 736 -17.05 32.01 -9.67
CA GLY A 736 -16.72 31.79 -8.25
C GLY A 736 -16.83 33.04 -7.37
N SER A 737 -16.62 34.23 -7.96
CA SER A 737 -16.62 35.50 -7.22
C SER A 737 -17.95 36.24 -7.32
N LEU A 738 -18.81 35.88 -8.27
CA LEU A 738 -20.13 36.48 -8.45
C LEU A 738 -21.03 36.40 -7.20
N PRO A 739 -21.09 35.30 -6.43
CA PRO A 739 -21.95 35.23 -5.24
C PRO A 739 -21.63 36.34 -4.24
N GLY A 740 -20.35 36.63 -4.00
CA GLY A 740 -19.93 37.72 -3.13
C GLY A 740 -20.34 39.10 -3.67
N ALA A 741 -20.15 39.33 -4.98
CA ALA A 741 -20.54 40.59 -5.62
C ALA A 741 -22.06 40.84 -5.58
N GLU A 742 -22.86 39.79 -5.82
CA GLU A 742 -24.31 39.87 -5.71
C GLU A 742 -24.75 40.14 -4.26
N GLY A 743 -24.10 39.49 -3.29
CA GLY A 743 -24.31 39.74 -1.86
C GLY A 743 -24.01 41.19 -1.46
N ASN A 744 -22.93 41.78 -1.97
CA ASN A 744 -22.58 43.18 -1.68
C ASN A 744 -23.62 44.17 -2.22
N VAL A 745 -24.13 43.94 -3.44
CA VAL A 745 -25.23 44.75 -4.01
C VAL A 745 -26.49 44.61 -3.16
N ALA A 746 -26.83 43.38 -2.76
CA ALA A 746 -27.99 43.11 -1.91
C ALA A 746 -27.88 43.80 -0.54
N GLU A 747 -26.70 43.80 0.09
CA GLU A 747 -26.46 44.44 1.38
C GLU A 747 -26.73 45.96 1.31
N ILE A 748 -26.21 46.64 0.29
CA ILE A 748 -26.46 48.08 0.14
C ILE A 748 -27.94 48.35 -0.19
N ALA A 749 -28.59 47.49 -0.99
CA ALA A 749 -30.01 47.59 -1.26
C ALA A 749 -30.86 47.45 0.02
N MET A 750 -30.51 46.52 0.91
CA MET A 750 -31.14 46.39 2.24
C MET A 750 -30.99 47.68 3.06
N ARG A 751 -29.80 48.28 3.09
CA ARG A 751 -29.53 49.50 3.88
C ARG A 751 -30.27 50.74 3.39
N VAL A 752 -30.56 50.83 2.08
CA VAL A 752 -31.38 51.92 1.51
C VAL A 752 -32.88 51.60 1.47
N GLY A 753 -33.28 50.40 1.92
CA GLY A 753 -34.68 49.96 2.00
C GLY A 753 -35.27 49.46 0.68
N ASP A 754 -34.44 49.15 -0.33
CA ASP A 754 -34.87 48.53 -1.58
C ASP A 754 -34.87 47.00 -1.45
N PHE A 755 -35.89 46.48 -0.76
CA PHE A 755 -36.02 45.05 -0.47
C PHE A 755 -36.22 44.18 -1.72
N ALA A 756 -36.82 44.72 -2.79
CA ALA A 756 -37.02 43.98 -4.04
C ALA A 756 -35.69 43.74 -4.75
N THR A 757 -34.82 44.76 -4.79
CA THR A 757 -33.46 44.61 -5.30
C THR A 757 -32.64 43.68 -4.42
N ALA A 758 -32.68 43.86 -3.09
CA ALA A 758 -31.99 42.95 -2.18
C ALA A 758 -32.38 41.48 -2.39
N ALA A 759 -33.68 41.18 -2.45
CA ALA A 759 -34.17 39.82 -2.66
C ALA A 759 -33.69 39.20 -3.98
N ARG A 760 -33.72 39.97 -5.08
CA ARG A 760 -33.29 39.50 -6.41
C ARG A 760 -31.81 39.11 -6.43
N HIS A 761 -30.94 39.98 -5.89
CA HIS A 761 -29.50 39.73 -5.86
C HIS A 761 -29.15 38.62 -4.86
N GLN A 762 -29.83 38.55 -3.71
CA GLN A 762 -29.58 37.49 -2.72
C GLN A 762 -30.03 36.11 -3.22
N GLN A 763 -31.08 36.04 -4.04
CA GLN A 763 -31.49 34.79 -4.68
C GLN A 763 -30.37 34.24 -5.58
N VAL A 764 -29.81 35.07 -6.46
CA VAL A 764 -28.68 34.68 -7.32
C VAL A 764 -27.45 34.30 -6.48
N CYS A 765 -27.14 35.10 -5.45
CA CYS A 765 -26.05 34.81 -4.51
C CYS A 765 -26.22 33.42 -3.87
N LEU A 766 -27.41 33.09 -3.36
CA LEU A 766 -27.69 31.83 -2.69
C LEU A 766 -27.63 30.63 -3.65
N GLU A 767 -28.24 30.76 -4.84
CA GLU A 767 -28.24 29.70 -5.85
C GLU A 767 -26.81 29.33 -6.26
N LEU A 768 -25.98 30.33 -6.57
CA LEU A 768 -24.58 30.10 -6.93
C LEU A 768 -23.73 29.63 -5.74
N ALA A 769 -23.93 30.17 -4.53
CA ALA A 769 -23.19 29.73 -3.34
C ALA A 769 -23.47 28.26 -3.00
N VAL A 770 -24.70 27.78 -3.19
CA VAL A 770 -25.03 26.35 -3.03
C VAL A 770 -24.40 25.51 -4.13
N GLU A 771 -24.44 25.96 -5.38
CA GLU A 771 -23.82 25.25 -6.51
C GLU A 771 -22.31 25.07 -6.33
N LEU A 772 -21.63 26.14 -5.89
CA LEU A 772 -20.18 26.21 -5.67
C LEU A 772 -19.73 25.70 -4.30
N GLU A 773 -20.67 25.25 -3.45
CA GLU A 773 -20.40 24.74 -2.11
C GLU A 773 -19.69 25.76 -1.20
N GLN A 774 -20.19 27.00 -1.20
CA GLN A 774 -19.71 28.14 -0.40
C GLN A 774 -20.62 28.38 0.82
N PRO A 775 -20.40 27.67 1.95
CA PRO A 775 -21.30 27.68 3.10
C PRO A 775 -21.44 29.05 3.77
N VAL A 776 -20.37 29.85 3.82
CA VAL A 776 -20.39 31.17 4.46
C VAL A 776 -21.29 32.14 3.69
N LEU A 777 -21.19 32.17 2.36
CA LEU A 777 -22.03 33.05 1.54
C LEU A 777 -23.50 32.59 1.56
N ALA A 778 -23.74 31.28 1.56
CA ALA A 778 -25.08 30.76 1.79
C ALA A 778 -25.63 31.20 3.14
N ALA A 779 -24.84 31.15 4.22
CA ALA A 779 -25.27 31.61 5.55
C ALA A 779 -25.64 33.10 5.58
N TYR A 780 -24.87 33.98 4.92
CA TYR A 780 -25.23 35.39 4.75
C TYR A 780 -26.57 35.56 4.02
N SER A 781 -26.82 34.78 2.96
CA SER A 781 -28.13 34.76 2.29
C SER A 781 -29.26 34.35 3.21
N LEU A 782 -29.05 33.35 4.08
CA LEU A 782 -30.05 32.92 5.05
C LEU A 782 -30.38 34.02 6.07
N ILE A 783 -29.38 34.83 6.49
CA ILE A 783 -29.58 35.98 7.38
C ILE A 783 -30.48 37.03 6.71
N VAL A 784 -30.22 37.35 5.44
CA VAL A 784 -31.05 38.31 4.68
C VAL A 784 -32.47 37.75 4.47
N ALA A 785 -32.61 36.47 4.13
CA ALA A 785 -33.92 35.82 4.02
C ALA A 785 -34.70 35.90 5.35
N ALA A 786 -34.03 35.68 6.48
CA ALA A 786 -34.65 35.81 7.79
C ALA A 786 -35.11 37.25 8.09
N GLN A 787 -34.31 38.26 7.73
CA GLN A 787 -34.70 39.67 7.86
C GLN A 787 -35.96 39.98 7.03
N LEU A 788 -36.01 39.52 5.77
CA LEU A 788 -37.17 39.73 4.89
C LEU A 788 -38.42 38.98 5.36
N SER A 789 -38.24 37.76 5.88
CA SER A 789 -39.31 36.93 6.46
C SER A 789 -39.89 37.59 7.72
N ALA A 790 -39.03 38.08 8.63
CA ALA A 790 -39.44 38.83 9.81
C ALA A 790 -40.18 40.13 9.44
N ALA A 791 -39.71 40.86 8.42
CA ALA A 791 -40.39 42.05 7.90
C ALA A 791 -41.76 41.73 7.26
N GLY A 792 -41.94 40.50 6.76
CA GLY A 792 -43.21 39.96 6.27
C GLY A 792 -44.14 39.41 7.36
N GLY A 793 -43.68 39.33 8.60
CA GLY A 793 -44.44 38.85 9.76
C GLY A 793 -44.28 37.36 10.08
N ASP A 794 -43.51 36.59 9.31
CA ASP A 794 -43.23 35.18 9.60
C ASP A 794 -42.00 35.03 10.51
N ASN A 795 -42.20 35.33 11.79
CA ASN A 795 -41.13 35.28 12.77
C ASN A 795 -40.60 33.87 13.02
N PHE A 796 -41.42 32.84 12.82
CA PHE A 796 -41.05 31.44 13.06
C PHE A 796 -40.01 30.99 12.03
N GLN A 797 -40.31 31.20 10.75
CA GLN A 797 -39.40 30.88 9.66
C GLN A 797 -38.13 31.74 9.71
N ALA A 798 -38.25 33.02 10.06
CA ALA A 798 -37.09 33.89 10.27
C ALA A 798 -36.12 33.33 11.33
N LEU A 799 -36.64 32.86 12.48
CA LEU A 799 -35.81 32.29 13.54
C LEU A 799 -35.17 30.95 13.12
N GLN A 800 -35.90 30.09 12.39
CA GLN A 800 -35.33 28.85 11.85
C GLN A 800 -34.12 29.10 10.96
N LEU A 801 -34.22 30.06 10.04
CA LEU A 801 -33.16 30.41 9.10
C LEU A 801 -31.94 31.02 9.81
N LEU A 802 -32.15 31.91 10.80
CA LEU A 802 -31.04 32.47 11.59
C LEU A 802 -30.29 31.40 12.36
N VAL A 803 -30.99 30.41 12.93
CA VAL A 803 -30.35 29.33 13.67
C VAL A 803 -29.49 28.48 12.74
N ARG A 804 -29.98 28.12 11.55
CA ARG A 804 -29.18 27.41 10.55
C ARG A 804 -28.00 28.24 10.06
N ALA A 805 -28.19 29.54 9.81
CA ALA A 805 -27.12 30.45 9.40
C ALA A 805 -26.01 30.51 10.46
N GLY A 806 -26.38 30.66 11.73
CA GLY A 806 -25.43 30.64 12.86
C GLY A 806 -24.65 29.33 12.94
N ALA A 807 -25.34 28.18 12.85
CA ALA A 807 -24.69 26.87 12.84
C ALA A 807 -23.66 26.73 11.69
N THR A 808 -24.01 27.17 10.48
CA THR A 808 -23.09 27.15 9.33
C THR A 808 -21.86 28.06 9.54
N LEU A 809 -22.05 29.24 10.15
CA LEU A 809 -20.93 30.14 10.47
C LEU A 809 -20.01 29.55 11.56
N ASP A 810 -20.59 28.93 12.59
CA ASP A 810 -19.85 28.25 13.65
C ASP A 810 -19.05 27.05 13.10
N GLU A 811 -19.65 26.23 12.22
CA GLU A 811 -19.00 25.09 11.55
C GLU A 811 -17.78 25.51 10.71
N THR A 812 -17.82 26.70 10.11
CA THR A 812 -16.74 27.24 9.26
C THR A 812 -15.74 28.10 10.05
N GLY A 813 -16.05 28.44 11.30
CA GLY A 813 -15.27 29.33 12.14
C GLY A 813 -15.29 30.80 11.69
N GLN A 814 -16.19 31.16 10.77
CA GLN A 814 -16.32 32.51 10.24
C GLN A 814 -16.90 33.45 11.29
N ARG A 815 -16.35 34.67 11.38
CA ARG A 815 -16.88 35.74 12.25
C ARG A 815 -17.53 36.84 11.45
N LEU A 816 -18.73 37.22 11.86
CA LEU A 816 -19.41 38.43 11.38
C LEU A 816 -18.64 39.68 11.85
N TYR A 817 -18.75 40.78 11.12
CA TYR A 817 -18.28 42.08 11.61
C TYR A 817 -19.04 42.48 12.87
N ASP A 818 -18.44 43.31 13.73
CA ASP A 818 -19.06 43.70 15.01
C ASP A 818 -20.47 44.29 14.84
N ASP A 819 -20.69 45.08 13.79
CA ASP A 819 -22.01 45.64 13.48
C ASP A 819 -23.02 44.58 13.01
N ASP A 820 -22.58 43.66 12.16
CA ASP A 820 -23.41 42.56 11.65
C ASP A 820 -23.74 41.55 12.75
N LEU A 821 -22.79 41.25 13.63
CA LEU A 821 -22.99 40.38 14.78
C LEU A 821 -24.02 40.99 15.73
N ARG A 822 -23.88 42.29 16.05
CA ARG A 822 -24.87 43.01 16.86
C ARG A 822 -26.25 42.99 16.21
N ALA A 823 -26.33 43.17 14.89
CA ALA A 823 -27.59 43.13 14.15
C ALA A 823 -28.22 41.71 14.17
N PHE A 824 -27.40 40.67 13.98
CA PHE A 824 -27.78 39.27 14.01
C PHE A 824 -28.33 38.87 15.39
N GLU A 825 -27.61 39.17 16.47
CA GLU A 825 -28.01 38.86 17.84
C GLU A 825 -29.29 39.61 18.22
N LYS A 826 -29.37 40.90 17.90
CA LYS A 826 -30.55 41.72 18.15
C LYS A 826 -31.80 41.17 17.45
N LEU A 827 -31.65 40.74 16.20
CA LEU A 827 -32.75 40.14 15.44
C LEU A 827 -33.19 38.80 16.06
N ARG A 828 -32.24 37.93 16.38
CA ARG A 828 -32.51 36.63 17.03
C ARG A 828 -33.25 36.81 18.36
N ASP A 829 -32.80 37.74 19.20
CA ASP A 829 -33.40 38.02 20.50
C ASP A 829 -34.81 38.61 20.34
N SER A 830 -34.99 39.52 19.38
CA SER A 830 -36.30 40.09 19.06
C SER A 830 -37.30 39.02 18.61
N LEU A 831 -36.88 38.10 17.73
CA LEU A 831 -37.73 37.01 17.23
C LEU A 831 -38.09 36.02 18.34
N THR A 832 -37.12 35.65 19.18
CA THR A 832 -37.33 34.76 20.32
C THR A 832 -38.35 35.34 21.31
N ASN A 833 -38.22 36.63 21.61
CA ASN A 833 -39.16 37.32 22.49
C ASN A 833 -40.58 37.44 21.88
N THR A 834 -40.68 37.58 20.56
CA THR A 834 -41.97 37.76 19.88
C THR A 834 -42.76 36.46 19.74
N LEU A 835 -42.09 35.32 19.52
CA LEU A 835 -42.72 34.01 19.34
C LEU A 835 -43.18 33.34 20.65
N GLY A 836 -42.62 33.75 21.79
CA GLY A 836 -42.83 33.06 23.07
C GLY A 836 -42.05 31.73 23.17
N PHE A 837 -42.02 31.14 24.36
CA PHE A 837 -41.10 30.03 24.70
C PHE A 837 -41.27 28.77 23.84
N HIS A 838 -42.52 28.31 23.63
CA HIS A 838 -42.77 27.04 22.94
C HIS A 838 -42.42 27.09 21.45
N ASP A 839 -42.84 28.16 20.77
CA ASP A 839 -42.65 28.29 19.32
C ASP A 839 -41.20 28.64 18.99
N SER A 840 -40.55 29.47 19.81
CA SER A 840 -39.10 29.72 19.66
C SER A 840 -38.27 28.46 19.90
N ALA A 841 -38.57 27.64 20.92
CA ALA A 841 -37.87 26.37 21.14
C ALA A 841 -38.04 25.39 19.96
N THR A 842 -39.24 25.38 19.34
CA THR A 842 -39.51 24.55 18.17
C THR A 842 -38.79 25.07 16.92
N ALA A 843 -38.79 26.38 16.68
CA ALA A 843 -38.06 27.02 15.58
C ALA A 843 -36.55 26.77 15.70
N ILE A 844 -35.98 26.88 16.90
CA ILE A 844 -34.56 26.60 17.15
C ILE A 844 -34.23 25.13 16.87
N ARG A 845 -35.00 24.18 17.41
CA ARG A 845 -34.76 22.75 17.19
C ARG A 845 -34.88 22.36 15.72
N THR A 846 -35.90 22.86 15.03
CA THR A 846 -36.11 22.56 13.61
C THR A 846 -35.08 23.23 12.73
N GLY A 847 -34.69 24.49 13.01
CA GLY A 847 -33.62 25.19 12.31
C GLY A 847 -32.26 24.51 12.46
N ALA A 848 -31.93 24.03 13.67
CA ALA A 848 -30.70 23.28 13.92
C ALA A 848 -30.62 21.95 13.15
N ASN A 849 -31.77 21.35 12.84
CA ASN A 849 -31.86 20.10 12.09
C ASN A 849 -31.95 20.29 10.56
N LEU A 850 -32.10 21.52 10.07
CA LEU A 850 -32.07 21.78 8.63
C LEU A 850 -30.66 21.54 8.09
N ASN A 851 -30.58 20.85 6.95
CA ASN A 851 -29.38 20.92 6.13
C ASN A 851 -29.37 22.21 5.29
N LEU A 852 -28.22 22.53 4.70
CA LEU A 852 -28.04 23.79 3.97
C LEU A 852 -28.96 23.90 2.73
N LEU A 853 -29.21 22.78 2.04
CA LEU A 853 -30.05 22.76 0.83
C LEU A 853 -31.54 22.97 1.17
N GLU A 854 -32.01 22.39 2.26
CA GLU A 854 -33.37 22.61 2.76
C GLU A 854 -33.57 24.07 3.16
N ALA A 855 -32.62 24.64 3.91
CA ALA A 855 -32.67 26.05 4.29
C ALA A 855 -32.59 26.98 3.08
N ALA A 856 -31.77 26.65 2.08
CA ALA A 856 -31.69 27.41 0.83
C ALA A 856 -33.01 27.39 0.06
N THR A 857 -33.69 26.25 0.01
CA THR A 857 -35.02 26.12 -0.62
C THR A 857 -36.04 27.04 0.04
N ILE A 858 -36.04 27.09 1.38
CA ILE A 858 -36.92 27.99 2.15
C ILE A 858 -36.60 29.46 1.84
N ALA A 859 -35.32 29.83 1.89
CA ALA A 859 -34.87 31.19 1.61
C ALA A 859 -35.23 31.65 0.18
N ASN A 860 -35.07 30.80 -0.83
CA ASN A 860 -35.47 31.10 -2.21
C ASN A 860 -36.97 31.35 -2.36
N GLY A 861 -37.81 30.64 -1.59
CA GLY A 861 -39.25 30.92 -1.53
C GLY A 861 -39.55 32.32 -1.01
N ILE A 862 -38.81 32.78 0.02
CA ILE A 862 -38.94 34.14 0.58
C ILE A 862 -38.51 35.18 -0.45
N PHE A 863 -37.37 34.99 -1.11
CA PHE A 863 -36.88 35.92 -2.12
C PHE A 863 -37.84 36.03 -3.30
N SER A 864 -38.32 34.90 -3.84
CA SER A 864 -39.25 34.87 -4.96
C SER A 864 -40.54 35.64 -4.66
N ASN A 865 -41.09 35.49 -3.45
CA ASN A 865 -42.29 36.21 -3.02
C ASN A 865 -42.06 37.73 -2.93
N LYS A 866 -40.85 38.18 -2.55
CA LYS A 866 -40.50 39.60 -2.50
C LYS A 866 -40.18 40.21 -3.86
N VAL A 867 -39.76 39.42 -4.83
CA VAL A 867 -39.55 39.89 -6.21
C VAL A 867 -40.88 40.03 -6.96
N ALA A 868 -41.86 39.18 -6.66
CA ALA A 868 -43.16 39.15 -7.34
C ALA A 868 -44.19 40.18 -6.84
N GLY A 869 -44.04 40.67 -5.60
CA GLY A 869 -44.93 41.65 -4.97
C GLY A 869 -44.33 43.05 -4.99
#